data_AF-A0A8H5VKG0-F1
#
_entry.id   AF-A0A8H5VKG0-F1
#
_cell.length_a   1.000
_cell.length_b   1.000
_cell.length_c   1.000
_cell.angle_alpha   90.00
_cell.angle_beta   90.00
_cell.angle_gamma   90.00
#
_symmetry.space_group_name_H-M   'P 1'
#
loop_
_entity.id
_entity.type
_entity.pdbx_description
1 polymer ?
#
loop_
_entity_poly.entity_id
_entity_poly.type
_entity_poly.pdbx_seq_one_letter_code
_entity_poly.pdbx_strand_id
1 'polypeptide(L)'
;MKPFAITTALFSFISVALAGATTDSKTSKVILSVDFKPPQVFKNANLVHVISLEKTYVKEQINVLVENVAKEPQTEYYVPFTAEQLPRIGGFEVKDRKDANAGPFAAEAVEYDPVSDVQYYRIRLPTPLKPGAQQTLGITYYYLKAYTPLPAAVSQDDDQYLSFNFSVYAPSAYITKKQKTELKAASADVPDYTKLPGSGEVKEFPVKQGTKLIYGPFDEKPAGAVSPANVRFQFTKPVIHVKELDRLIEVSHWGGNIAFEEHYEMYHGGANLSDNFDRIKYSQHSLYRQHGVAGVRPSHYLDQLRIPLPGGSVDAYYTDVIGNVTTSTWRTDNRDALLVLKPRYPLFGGWRYPFTIGWNSDASNFLRKTATGSFVLRIPFIEGPKQPEGVEYEHINVNVLLPEGAENVKFHTNIPESSIVSTSVDLTRTYLDTVGRTAVSIKARNLVDEFRDRQLIISYDAPLSSALRKPLVIFASAMVFARRKKHQMTVKYSLDFGHVLTKTAKPPPRDRVQAIIREAGNSVLTRTWYYAKCVWRDCVSQLSLRWVGETDSEWPPWLRALSLSEPGSDSMAATSLTLAEQALKQPPGCVSAVNPSLGPSTTITKRLHLLGDTQAIITITTITIITHALPEQATPVSLDGPTATAHETVALLSMSAIDRLEAPMLNCGCN
;
A
#
# COMPACT_ATOMS: atom_id res chain seq x y z
N MET A 1 -29.44 60.37 9.02
CA MET A 1 -28.88 60.49 7.66
C MET A 1 -28.71 59.08 7.11
N LYS A 2 -29.31 58.82 5.95
CA LYS A 2 -29.31 57.54 5.22
C LYS A 2 -28.03 57.43 4.33
N PRO A 3 -27.74 56.22 3.79
CA PRO A 3 -26.43 55.69 3.38
C PRO A 3 -26.15 55.85 1.88
N PHE A 4 -24.99 55.40 1.36
CA PHE A 4 -24.91 54.72 0.05
C PHE A 4 -23.58 53.97 -0.16
N ALA A 5 -23.70 52.74 -0.67
CA ALA A 5 -22.65 51.93 -1.28
C ALA A 5 -22.42 52.36 -2.74
N ILE A 6 -21.33 51.89 -3.38
CA ILE A 6 -21.33 51.27 -4.73
C ILE A 6 -19.90 50.78 -5.09
N THR A 7 -19.89 49.54 -5.57
CA THR A 7 -18.85 48.72 -6.22
C THR A 7 -18.46 49.18 -7.63
N THR A 8 -17.21 48.92 -8.05
CA THR A 8 -16.74 48.55 -9.42
C THR A 8 -15.22 48.29 -9.33
N ALA A 9 -14.67 47.08 -9.51
CA ALA A 9 -14.58 46.18 -10.67
C ALA A 9 -13.42 46.49 -11.64
N LEU A 10 -12.41 45.60 -11.61
CA LEU A 10 -11.80 44.88 -12.75
C LEU A 10 -10.83 45.56 -13.76
N PHE A 11 -9.72 44.84 -14.01
CA PHE A 11 -8.70 44.88 -15.09
C PHE A 11 -7.69 46.05 -15.09
N SER A 12 -6.37 45.87 -15.22
CA SER A 12 -5.51 44.89 -15.92
C SER A 12 -4.09 44.94 -15.31
N PHE A 13 -3.44 43.83 -14.94
CA PHE A 13 -2.59 42.94 -15.76
C PHE A 13 -1.55 43.63 -16.64
N ILE A 14 -0.26 43.51 -16.28
CA ILE A 14 0.87 42.92 -17.03
C ILE A 14 2.19 43.46 -16.45
N SER A 15 2.94 42.60 -15.76
CA SER A 15 4.40 42.64 -15.73
C SER A 15 4.90 41.24 -15.47
N VAL A 16 5.15 40.57 -16.58
CA VAL A 16 5.89 39.32 -16.69
C VAL A 16 7.34 39.62 -16.32
N ALA A 17 7.81 39.01 -15.25
CA ALA A 17 9.23 38.72 -15.08
C ALA A 17 9.32 37.27 -14.60
N LEU A 18 9.67 36.39 -15.54
CA LEU A 18 10.00 34.99 -15.28
C LEU A 18 11.09 34.92 -14.21
N ALA A 19 10.72 34.57 -12.98
CA ALA A 19 11.60 33.85 -12.07
C ALA A 19 11.14 32.39 -12.10
N GLY A 20 11.51 31.70 -13.19
CA GLY A 20 11.43 30.24 -13.22
C GLY A 20 12.37 29.71 -12.16
N ALA A 21 11.84 29.36 -10.99
CA ALA A 21 12.52 28.48 -10.06
C ALA A 21 12.53 27.10 -10.72
N THR A 22 13.56 26.85 -11.53
CA THR A 22 13.95 25.51 -11.93
C THR A 22 14.32 24.76 -10.66
N THR A 23 13.40 23.95 -10.17
CA THR A 23 13.76 22.81 -9.34
C THR A 23 14.65 21.93 -10.20
N ASP A 24 15.96 22.08 -10.02
CA ASP A 24 16.95 21.17 -10.60
C ASP A 24 16.62 19.76 -10.12
N SER A 25 15.94 19.02 -11.00
CA SER A 25 15.94 17.56 -10.98
C SER A 25 17.39 17.13 -11.06
N LYS A 26 17.99 16.79 -9.92
CA LYS A 26 19.31 16.17 -9.86
C LYS A 26 19.22 14.75 -10.39
N THR A 27 19.08 14.63 -11.70
CA THR A 27 19.56 13.47 -12.45
C THR A 27 20.87 13.95 -13.05
N SER A 28 21.97 13.90 -12.30
CA SER A 28 23.28 14.23 -12.86
C SER A 28 23.77 13.07 -13.72
N LYS A 29 23.16 12.88 -14.89
CA LYS A 29 23.88 12.28 -16.00
C LYS A 29 24.98 13.27 -16.34
N VAL A 30 26.21 12.94 -15.96
CA VAL A 30 27.35 13.78 -16.28
C VAL A 30 27.62 13.59 -17.76
N ILE A 31 27.35 14.61 -18.55
CA ILE A 31 27.62 14.63 -19.99
C ILE A 31 29.09 15.00 -20.16
N LEU A 32 29.90 14.07 -20.63
CA LEU A 32 31.31 14.34 -20.98
C LEU A 32 31.39 14.82 -22.45
N SER A 33 32.60 15.11 -22.97
CA SER A 33 32.85 15.56 -24.37
C SER A 33 32.28 14.57 -25.40
N VAL A 34 32.42 14.72 -26.72
CA VAL A 34 31.95 13.71 -27.72
C VAL A 34 33.07 12.76 -28.17
N ASP A 35 34.34 12.97 -27.74
CA ASP A 35 35.55 12.15 -28.06
C ASP A 35 36.34 11.53 -26.86
N PHE A 36 35.75 11.52 -25.66
CA PHE A 36 36.26 10.91 -24.42
C PHE A 36 36.49 9.40 -24.53
N LYS A 37 37.77 9.03 -24.44
CA LYS A 37 38.21 7.70 -24.05
C LYS A 37 38.69 7.77 -22.60
N PRO A 38 38.32 6.82 -21.73
CA PRO A 38 38.84 6.76 -20.37
C PRO A 38 40.38 6.82 -20.39
N PRO A 39 40.99 7.76 -19.65
CA PRO A 39 42.42 7.95 -19.68
C PRO A 39 43.10 6.69 -19.15
N GLN A 40 44.12 6.16 -19.83
CA GLN A 40 44.79 4.90 -19.47
C GLN A 40 45.76 5.07 -18.27
N VAL A 41 45.20 5.51 -17.15
CA VAL A 41 45.94 5.87 -15.92
C VAL A 41 45.99 4.72 -14.90
N PHE A 42 45.15 3.70 -15.09
CA PHE A 42 45.10 2.52 -14.22
C PHE A 42 45.48 1.24 -14.97
N LYS A 43 46.04 0.29 -14.22
CA LYS A 43 46.24 -1.10 -14.65
C LYS A 43 45.58 -2.04 -13.64
N ASN A 44 44.83 -3.02 -14.14
CA ASN A 44 44.16 -4.00 -13.29
C ASN A 44 45.10 -5.19 -13.07
N ALA A 45 45.63 -5.33 -11.85
CA ALA A 45 46.63 -6.34 -11.52
C ALA A 45 46.03 -7.75 -11.38
N ASN A 46 44.86 -7.84 -10.76
CA ASN A 46 44.09 -9.07 -10.62
C ASN A 46 42.59 -8.74 -10.65
N LEU A 47 41.83 -9.48 -11.45
CA LEU A 47 40.40 -9.29 -11.60
C LEU A 47 39.68 -10.64 -11.46
N VAL A 48 38.75 -10.71 -10.51
CA VAL A 48 37.85 -11.85 -10.33
C VAL A 48 36.43 -11.41 -10.61
N HIS A 49 35.86 -11.91 -11.70
CA HIS A 49 34.48 -11.65 -12.10
C HIS A 49 33.61 -12.83 -11.69
N VAL A 50 32.61 -12.58 -10.84
CA VAL A 50 31.69 -13.61 -10.37
C VAL A 50 30.30 -13.26 -10.90
N ILE A 51 29.72 -14.16 -11.68
CA ILE A 51 28.38 -14.04 -12.24
C ILE A 51 27.49 -15.07 -11.52
N SER A 52 26.47 -14.61 -10.79
CA SER A 52 25.50 -15.50 -10.15
C SER A 52 24.18 -15.51 -10.90
N LEU A 53 23.76 -16.70 -11.33
CA LEU A 53 22.50 -17.00 -12.02
C LEU A 53 21.51 -17.77 -11.13
N GLU A 54 21.70 -17.70 -9.81
CA GLU A 54 20.91 -18.47 -8.83
C GLU A 54 19.47 -17.93 -8.65
N LYS A 55 19.23 -16.69 -9.05
CA LYS A 55 17.99 -15.93 -8.91
C LYS A 55 17.42 -15.49 -10.27
N THR A 56 16.22 -14.92 -10.27
CA THR A 56 15.49 -14.38 -11.43
C THR A 56 16.19 -13.22 -12.14
N TYR A 57 17.14 -12.58 -11.48
CA TYR A 57 18.06 -11.59 -12.04
C TYR A 57 19.51 -12.08 -11.93
N VAL A 58 20.40 -11.47 -12.71
CA VAL A 58 21.84 -11.80 -12.66
C VAL A 58 22.54 -10.85 -11.70
N LYS A 59 23.32 -11.40 -10.78
CA LYS A 59 24.18 -10.63 -9.88
C LYS A 59 25.62 -10.75 -10.34
N GLU A 60 26.22 -9.65 -10.75
CA GLU A 60 27.63 -9.60 -11.13
C GLU A 60 28.47 -8.90 -10.06
N GLN A 61 29.58 -9.53 -9.70
CA GLN A 61 30.54 -9.01 -8.74
C GLN A 61 31.92 -9.01 -9.37
N ILE A 62 32.47 -7.82 -9.59
CA ILE A 62 33.83 -7.62 -10.10
C ILE A 62 34.71 -7.21 -8.93
N ASN A 63 35.62 -8.10 -8.55
CA ASN A 63 36.64 -7.83 -7.56
C ASN A 63 37.94 -7.52 -8.27
N VAL A 64 38.35 -6.26 -8.25
CA VAL A 64 39.51 -5.79 -9.00
C VAL A 64 40.54 -5.15 -8.08
N LEU A 65 41.80 -5.52 -8.27
CA LEU A 65 42.97 -4.86 -7.68
C LEU A 65 43.50 -3.86 -8.69
N VAL A 66 43.22 -2.58 -8.45
CA VAL A 66 43.58 -1.45 -9.31
C VAL A 66 44.94 -0.90 -8.89
N GLU A 67 45.83 -0.66 -9.84
CA GLU A 67 47.16 -0.06 -9.67
C GLU A 67 47.23 1.26 -10.46
N ASN A 68 47.63 2.37 -9.81
CA ASN A 68 47.83 3.64 -10.51
C ASN A 68 49.18 3.65 -11.24
N VAL A 69 49.15 3.73 -12.57
CA VAL A 69 50.35 3.80 -13.42
C VAL A 69 50.71 5.22 -13.84
N ALA A 70 49.84 6.20 -13.57
CA ALA A 70 50.12 7.61 -13.85
C ALA A 70 51.06 8.23 -12.81
N LYS A 71 51.75 9.31 -13.22
CA LYS A 71 52.61 10.11 -12.34
C LYS A 71 51.82 10.97 -11.35
N GLU A 72 50.54 11.17 -11.61
CA GLU A 72 49.64 12.00 -10.82
C GLU A 72 48.67 11.14 -10.01
N PRO A 73 48.20 11.62 -8.85
CA PRO A 73 47.16 10.94 -8.10
C PRO A 73 45.83 10.95 -8.87
N GLN A 74 45.16 9.80 -8.93
CA GLN A 74 43.94 9.62 -9.70
C GLN A 74 42.75 9.33 -8.80
N THR A 75 41.57 9.83 -9.17
CA THR A 75 40.34 9.76 -8.36
C THR A 75 39.19 9.04 -9.06
N GLU A 76 39.22 8.91 -10.39
CA GLU A 76 38.06 8.43 -11.16
C GLU A 76 38.36 7.12 -11.89
N TYR A 77 37.55 6.08 -11.65
CA TYR A 77 37.64 4.80 -12.33
C TYR A 77 36.39 4.56 -13.18
N TYR A 78 36.53 3.93 -14.35
CA TYR A 78 35.46 3.77 -15.33
C TYR A 78 35.17 2.29 -15.62
N VAL A 79 33.89 1.92 -15.68
CA VAL A 79 33.42 0.56 -16.03
C VAL A 79 32.55 0.64 -17.30
N PRO A 80 32.90 -0.06 -18.38
CA PRO A 80 32.15 -0.02 -19.65
C PRO A 80 30.93 -0.95 -19.63
N PHE A 81 29.86 -0.52 -20.28
CA PHE A 81 28.65 -1.30 -20.55
C PHE A 81 28.13 -0.99 -21.95
N THR A 82 27.41 -1.92 -22.57
CA THR A 82 26.76 -1.63 -23.84
C THR A 82 25.51 -0.76 -23.66
N ALA A 83 25.11 -0.05 -24.70
CA ALA A 83 23.88 0.74 -24.71
C ALA A 83 22.61 -0.10 -24.41
N GLU A 84 22.63 -1.40 -24.71
CA GLU A 84 21.53 -2.33 -24.37
C GLU A 84 21.56 -2.83 -22.92
N GLN A 85 22.75 -2.86 -22.31
CA GLN A 85 22.93 -3.32 -20.93
C GLN A 85 22.62 -2.23 -19.93
N LEU A 86 23.13 -1.00 -20.16
CA LEU A 86 23.01 0.12 -19.22
C LEU A 86 21.57 0.40 -18.74
N PRO A 87 20.54 0.38 -19.61
CA PRO A 87 19.15 0.61 -19.21
C PRO A 87 18.58 -0.44 -18.26
N ARG A 88 19.16 -1.65 -18.23
CA ARG A 88 18.72 -2.79 -17.40
C ARG A 88 19.62 -3.05 -16.19
N ILE A 89 20.70 -2.28 -16.06
CA ILE A 89 21.57 -2.35 -14.88
C ILE A 89 20.92 -1.60 -13.72
N GLY A 90 21.00 -2.23 -12.56
CA GLY A 90 20.39 -1.78 -11.33
C GLY A 90 21.29 -2.00 -10.12
N GLY A 91 21.06 -1.21 -9.07
CA GLY A 91 21.69 -1.43 -7.77
C GLY A 91 23.23 -1.40 -7.80
N PHE A 92 23.83 -0.51 -8.59
CA PHE A 92 25.27 -0.42 -8.76
C PHE A 92 25.93 0.10 -7.47
N GLU A 93 26.65 -0.76 -6.76
CA GLU A 93 27.38 -0.43 -5.54
C GLU A 93 28.87 -0.75 -5.69
N VAL A 94 29.71 0.12 -5.15
CA VAL A 94 31.16 -0.09 -5.12
C VAL A 94 31.62 0.07 -3.69
N LYS A 95 32.43 -0.87 -3.19
CA LYS A 95 32.98 -0.84 -1.83
C LYS A 95 34.46 -1.19 -1.88
N ASP A 96 35.20 -0.74 -0.87
CA ASP A 96 36.53 -1.28 -0.62
C ASP A 96 36.38 -2.68 -0.02
N ARG A 97 37.07 -3.66 -0.59
CA ARG A 97 37.06 -5.04 -0.07
C ARG A 97 37.94 -5.21 1.16
N LYS A 98 38.95 -4.36 1.33
CA LYS A 98 39.87 -4.39 2.48
C LYS A 98 39.35 -3.56 3.65
N ASP A 99 38.71 -2.44 3.37
CA ASP A 99 38.14 -1.55 4.38
C ASP A 99 36.60 -1.53 4.33
N ALA A 100 35.98 -2.28 5.24
CA ALA A 100 34.53 -2.32 5.37
C ALA A 100 33.91 -1.01 5.89
N ASN A 101 34.72 -0.12 6.48
CA ASN A 101 34.25 1.14 7.09
C ASN A 101 34.26 2.32 6.11
N ALA A 102 34.92 2.19 4.94
CA ALA A 102 35.03 3.27 3.95
C ALA A 102 33.70 3.67 3.28
N GLY A 103 32.61 2.95 3.56
CA GLY A 103 31.29 3.19 2.97
C GLY A 103 31.24 2.83 1.48
N PRO A 104 30.06 2.93 0.84
CA PRO A 104 29.95 2.79 -0.61
C PRO A 104 30.57 4.00 -1.32
N PHE A 105 31.28 3.77 -2.41
CA PHE A 105 31.85 4.82 -3.24
C PHE A 105 30.76 5.43 -4.14
N ALA A 106 30.89 6.73 -4.43
CA ALA A 106 29.97 7.40 -5.33
C ALA A 106 30.14 6.86 -6.76
N ALA A 107 29.04 6.34 -7.32
CA ALA A 107 29.00 5.78 -8.66
C ALA A 107 27.85 6.42 -9.45
N GLU A 108 28.18 7.00 -10.59
CA GLU A 108 27.24 7.72 -11.45
C GLU A 108 27.30 7.13 -12.85
N ALA A 109 26.15 6.98 -13.50
CA ALA A 109 26.09 6.67 -14.92
C ALA A 109 26.51 7.92 -15.71
N VAL A 110 27.50 7.77 -16.57
CA VAL A 110 28.05 8.85 -17.40
C VAL A 110 27.71 8.54 -18.84
N GLU A 111 26.83 9.36 -19.40
CA GLU A 111 26.45 9.29 -20.80
C GLU A 111 27.30 10.30 -21.57
N TYR A 112 28.08 9.81 -22.51
CA TYR A 112 29.17 10.56 -23.12
C TYR A 112 28.91 10.84 -24.61
N ASP A 113 28.35 9.86 -25.33
CA ASP A 113 27.79 10.05 -26.67
C ASP A 113 26.53 9.18 -26.80
N PRO A 114 25.35 9.76 -27.10
CA PRO A 114 24.11 9.00 -27.29
C PRO A 114 24.17 8.04 -28.48
N VAL A 115 25.13 8.21 -29.39
CA VAL A 115 25.33 7.36 -30.58
C VAL A 115 26.36 6.25 -30.32
N SER A 116 27.17 6.35 -29.26
CA SER A 116 28.19 5.34 -28.97
C SER A 116 27.60 4.06 -28.38
N ASP A 117 28.10 2.91 -28.87
CA ASP A 117 27.66 1.59 -28.39
C ASP A 117 28.07 1.30 -26.94
N VAL A 118 29.06 2.02 -26.40
CA VAL A 118 29.64 1.78 -25.07
C VAL A 118 29.48 3.01 -24.18
N GLN A 119 28.77 2.82 -23.07
CA GLN A 119 28.54 3.80 -22.03
C GLN A 119 29.31 3.41 -20.76
N TYR A 120 29.55 4.35 -19.86
CA TYR A 120 30.39 4.09 -18.68
C TYR A 120 29.69 4.41 -17.37
N TYR A 121 29.96 3.61 -16.34
CA TYR A 121 29.80 4.04 -14.96
C TYR A 121 31.11 4.65 -14.46
N ARG A 122 31.03 5.86 -13.91
CA ARG A 122 32.14 6.53 -13.26
C ARG A 122 32.08 6.29 -11.76
N ILE A 123 33.16 5.76 -11.22
CA ILE A 123 33.39 5.48 -9.81
C ILE A 123 34.35 6.53 -9.26
N ARG A 124 33.95 7.27 -8.23
CA ARG A 124 34.80 8.24 -7.53
C ARG A 124 35.42 7.61 -6.30
N LEU A 125 36.74 7.54 -6.25
CA LEU A 125 37.50 7.09 -5.09
C LEU A 125 37.42 8.14 -3.98
N PRO A 126 37.18 7.75 -2.72
CA PRO A 126 37.08 8.70 -1.60
C PRO A 126 38.41 9.39 -1.30
N THR A 127 39.53 8.69 -1.52
CA THR A 127 40.89 9.23 -1.41
C THR A 127 41.62 9.06 -2.74
N PRO A 128 42.29 10.10 -3.27
CA PRO A 128 43.07 9.99 -4.49
C PRO A 128 44.16 8.92 -4.38
N LEU A 129 44.21 8.01 -5.36
CA LEU A 129 45.19 6.93 -5.36
C LEU A 129 46.55 7.45 -5.81
N LYS A 130 47.56 7.38 -4.95
CA LYS A 130 48.93 7.83 -5.25
C LYS A 130 49.56 7.03 -6.39
N PRO A 131 50.54 7.59 -7.13
CA PRO A 131 51.30 6.85 -8.14
C PRO A 131 51.89 5.56 -7.58
N GLY A 132 51.70 4.43 -8.28
CA GLY A 132 52.16 3.10 -7.88
C GLY A 132 51.41 2.46 -6.71
N ALA A 133 50.44 3.15 -6.09
CA ALA A 133 49.62 2.58 -5.02
C ALA A 133 48.53 1.66 -5.61
N GLN A 134 48.05 0.73 -4.78
CA GLN A 134 47.04 -0.24 -5.14
C GLN A 134 45.78 -0.11 -4.27
N GLN A 135 44.61 -0.26 -4.89
CA GLN A 135 43.30 -0.22 -4.25
C GLN A 135 42.48 -1.44 -4.65
N THR A 136 41.79 -2.08 -3.71
CA THR A 136 40.90 -3.22 -4.02
C THR A 136 39.46 -2.74 -4.09
N LEU A 137 38.84 -2.86 -5.26
CA LEU A 137 37.44 -2.49 -5.48
C LEU A 137 36.57 -3.74 -5.57
N GLY A 138 35.48 -3.77 -4.81
CA GLY A 138 34.37 -4.72 -4.96
C GLY A 138 33.19 -4.02 -5.61
N ILE A 139 33.04 -4.19 -6.92
CA ILE A 139 31.95 -3.62 -7.72
C ILE A 139 30.85 -4.67 -7.79
N THR A 140 29.63 -4.33 -7.38
CA THR A 140 28.46 -5.21 -7.46
C THR A 140 27.34 -4.49 -8.20
N TYR A 141 26.75 -5.15 -9.18
CA TYR A 141 25.55 -4.66 -9.86
C TYR A 141 24.63 -5.82 -10.22
N TYR A 142 23.37 -5.47 -10.50
CA TYR A 142 22.33 -6.41 -10.87
C TYR A 142 21.91 -6.13 -12.29
N TYR A 143 21.74 -7.19 -13.08
CA TYR A 143 21.28 -7.11 -14.45
C TYR A 143 19.89 -7.74 -14.53
N LEU A 144 18.90 -6.89 -14.77
CA LEU A 144 17.50 -7.27 -14.83
C LEU A 144 17.11 -7.70 -16.24
N LYS A 145 16.05 -8.52 -16.39
CA LYS A 145 15.63 -9.06 -17.70
C LYS A 145 16.80 -9.64 -18.51
N ALA A 146 17.70 -10.33 -17.81
CA ALA A 146 18.96 -10.84 -18.36
C ALA A 146 18.77 -12.17 -19.11
N TYR A 147 17.73 -12.92 -18.76
CA TYR A 147 17.51 -14.27 -19.25
C TYR A 147 16.57 -14.30 -20.45
N THR A 148 16.84 -15.24 -21.35
CA THR A 148 15.94 -15.60 -22.44
C THR A 148 15.59 -17.09 -22.33
N PRO A 149 14.30 -17.47 -22.27
CA PRO A 149 13.91 -18.88 -22.23
C PRO A 149 14.31 -19.60 -23.53
N LEU A 150 14.95 -20.77 -23.39
CA LEU A 150 15.37 -21.58 -24.53
C LEU A 150 15.14 -23.08 -24.21
N PRO A 151 14.09 -23.72 -24.75
CA PRO A 151 13.15 -23.20 -25.74
C PRO A 151 12.22 -22.11 -25.19
N ALA A 152 11.70 -21.27 -26.08
CA ALA A 152 10.81 -20.16 -25.72
C ALA A 152 9.44 -20.65 -25.20
N ALA A 153 9.02 -21.85 -25.60
CA ALA A 153 7.81 -22.51 -25.13
C ALA A 153 8.10 -23.93 -24.64
N VAL A 154 7.48 -24.32 -23.54
CA VAL A 154 7.72 -25.57 -22.79
C VAL A 154 6.37 -26.16 -22.36
N SER A 155 6.23 -27.48 -22.29
CA SER A 155 4.99 -28.10 -21.79
C SER A 155 4.81 -27.85 -20.29
N GLN A 156 3.59 -27.99 -19.77
CA GLN A 156 3.28 -27.70 -18.36
C GLN A 156 4.06 -28.58 -17.35
N ASP A 157 4.46 -29.78 -17.78
CA ASP A 157 5.14 -30.78 -16.95
C ASP A 157 6.68 -30.83 -17.20
N ASP A 158 7.17 -30.04 -18.16
CA ASP A 158 8.56 -30.05 -18.58
C ASP A 158 9.42 -29.08 -17.77
N ASP A 159 10.72 -29.37 -17.73
CA ASP A 159 11.70 -28.51 -17.08
C ASP A 159 11.98 -27.26 -17.92
N GLN A 160 12.03 -26.10 -17.26
CA GLN A 160 12.40 -24.85 -17.90
C GLN A 160 13.93 -24.68 -17.93
N TYR A 161 14.43 -24.24 -19.08
CA TYR A 161 15.82 -23.82 -19.27
C TYR A 161 15.89 -22.35 -19.66
N LEU A 162 16.83 -21.64 -19.05
CA LEU A 162 17.11 -20.24 -19.33
C LEU A 162 18.49 -20.11 -19.96
N SER A 163 18.61 -19.20 -20.92
CA SER A 163 19.87 -18.83 -21.55
C SER A 163 20.32 -17.45 -21.08
N PHE A 164 21.61 -17.31 -20.84
CA PHE A 164 22.24 -16.05 -20.47
C PHE A 164 23.43 -15.77 -21.38
N ASN A 165 23.42 -14.60 -22.01
CA ASN A 165 24.49 -14.10 -22.87
C ASN A 165 25.42 -13.20 -22.05
N PHE A 166 26.71 -13.49 -22.07
CA PHE A 166 27.71 -12.73 -21.31
C PHE A 166 29.05 -12.66 -22.04
N SER A 167 29.96 -11.84 -21.52
CA SER A 167 31.37 -11.83 -21.96
C SER A 167 32.19 -12.64 -20.96
N VAL A 168 33.03 -13.55 -21.47
CA VAL A 168 33.98 -14.31 -20.63
C VAL A 168 35.01 -13.38 -20.00
N TYR A 169 35.40 -12.33 -20.71
CA TYR A 169 36.26 -11.28 -20.16
C TYR A 169 35.41 -10.24 -19.45
N ALA A 170 35.86 -9.84 -18.26
CA ALA A 170 35.15 -8.87 -17.45
C ALA A 170 35.11 -7.50 -18.14
N PRO A 171 33.99 -6.75 -18.03
CA PRO A 171 33.91 -5.42 -18.60
C PRO A 171 34.93 -4.50 -17.90
N SER A 172 35.93 -4.02 -18.67
CA SER A 172 36.99 -3.16 -18.15
C SER A 172 37.46 -2.13 -19.18
N ALA A 173 37.60 -0.88 -18.75
CA ALA A 173 38.15 0.21 -19.55
C ALA A 173 39.70 0.25 -19.54
N TYR A 174 40.35 -0.67 -18.84
CA TYR A 174 41.79 -0.68 -18.58
C TYR A 174 42.40 -2.04 -18.89
N ILE A 175 43.72 -2.07 -19.08
CA ILE A 175 44.49 -3.31 -19.29
C ILE A 175 44.40 -4.19 -18.03
N THR A 176 44.08 -5.47 -18.22
CA THR A 176 43.94 -6.47 -17.14
C THR A 176 45.07 -7.49 -17.24
N LYS A 177 45.95 -7.61 -16.23
CA LYS A 177 47.09 -8.54 -16.22
C LYS A 177 46.66 -10.00 -16.08
N LYS A 178 45.77 -10.25 -15.11
CA LYS A 178 45.24 -11.57 -14.78
C LYS A 178 43.77 -11.44 -14.52
N GLN A 179 42.97 -12.31 -15.14
CA GLN A 179 41.54 -12.36 -14.86
C GLN A 179 41.02 -13.80 -14.80
N LYS A 180 39.98 -14.00 -14.00
CA LYS A 180 39.18 -15.23 -13.98
C LYS A 180 37.71 -14.90 -13.86
N THR A 181 36.88 -15.72 -14.48
CA THR A 181 35.42 -15.55 -14.49
C THR A 181 34.76 -16.80 -13.93
N GLU A 182 33.99 -16.64 -12.85
CA GLU A 182 33.29 -17.71 -12.14
C GLU A 182 31.79 -17.53 -12.33
N LEU A 183 31.15 -18.47 -12.99
CA LEU A 183 29.70 -18.48 -13.21
C LEU A 183 29.05 -19.50 -12.28
N LYS A 184 28.06 -19.08 -11.50
CA LYS A 184 27.30 -19.93 -10.58
C LYS A 184 25.88 -20.11 -11.13
N ALA A 185 25.53 -21.33 -11.52
CA ALA A 185 24.20 -21.67 -12.01
C ALA A 185 23.26 -22.04 -10.85
N ALA A 186 21.95 -21.89 -11.05
CA ALA A 186 20.92 -22.28 -10.08
C ALA A 186 20.86 -23.81 -9.84
N SER A 187 21.23 -24.60 -10.86
CA SER A 187 21.25 -26.07 -10.85
C SER A 187 22.59 -26.58 -11.40
N ALA A 188 22.94 -27.83 -11.07
CA ALA A 188 24.10 -28.51 -11.66
C ALA A 188 23.83 -28.95 -13.11
N ASP A 189 22.55 -28.96 -13.50
CA ASP A 189 22.12 -29.23 -14.86
C ASP A 189 22.31 -27.99 -15.76
N VAL A 190 23.35 -28.09 -16.59
CA VAL A 190 23.79 -27.04 -17.52
C VAL A 190 24.09 -27.75 -18.83
N PRO A 191 23.08 -27.93 -19.70
CA PRO A 191 23.22 -28.70 -20.93
C PRO A 191 24.19 -28.06 -21.93
N ASP A 192 24.10 -26.73 -22.12
CA ASP A 192 24.94 -26.02 -23.09
C ASP A 192 25.72 -24.89 -22.41
N TYR A 193 26.99 -24.79 -22.76
CA TYR A 193 27.86 -23.68 -22.38
C TYR A 193 28.97 -23.52 -23.42
N THR A 194 29.39 -22.28 -23.66
CA THR A 194 30.48 -22.01 -24.61
C THR A 194 31.80 -22.57 -24.09
N LYS A 195 32.44 -23.43 -24.88
CA LYS A 195 33.78 -23.94 -24.60
C LYS A 195 34.83 -23.09 -25.31
N LEU A 196 35.90 -22.77 -24.61
CA LEU A 196 37.07 -22.05 -25.14
C LEU A 196 38.31 -22.93 -25.07
N PRO A 197 39.26 -22.79 -26.02
CA PRO A 197 40.54 -23.47 -25.91
C PRO A 197 41.24 -23.05 -24.62
N GLY A 198 41.72 -24.03 -23.87
CA GLY A 198 42.43 -23.78 -22.62
C GLY A 198 43.84 -23.24 -22.83
N SER A 199 44.43 -22.70 -21.76
CA SER A 199 45.83 -22.25 -21.73
C SER A 199 46.60 -23.04 -20.67
N GLY A 200 47.71 -23.68 -21.05
CA GLY A 200 48.55 -24.47 -20.15
C GLY A 200 48.06 -25.92 -19.94
N GLU A 201 47.94 -26.36 -18.69
CA GLU A 201 47.58 -27.75 -18.31
C GLU A 201 46.09 -28.10 -18.49
N VAL A 202 45.24 -27.09 -18.63
CA VAL A 202 43.80 -27.26 -18.85
C VAL A 202 43.53 -27.27 -20.36
N LYS A 203 42.96 -28.36 -20.88
CA LYS A 203 42.71 -28.54 -22.32
C LYS A 203 41.54 -27.68 -22.83
N GLU A 204 40.50 -27.48 -22.02
CA GLU A 204 39.29 -26.74 -22.38
C GLU A 204 38.77 -25.93 -21.17
N PHE A 205 38.36 -24.68 -21.40
CA PHE A 205 37.55 -23.91 -20.46
C PHE A 205 36.07 -23.99 -20.88
N PRO A 206 35.10 -23.97 -19.95
CA PRO A 206 35.25 -23.85 -18.50
C PRO A 206 35.53 -25.17 -17.78
N VAL A 207 36.17 -25.09 -16.61
CA VAL A 207 36.23 -26.21 -15.66
C VAL A 207 34.93 -26.26 -14.86
N LYS A 208 34.12 -27.32 -15.07
CA LYS A 208 32.86 -27.53 -14.35
C LYS A 208 33.12 -28.10 -12.95
N GLN A 209 32.66 -27.41 -11.92
CA GLN A 209 32.71 -27.82 -10.52
C GLN A 209 31.31 -27.76 -9.91
N GLY A 210 30.54 -28.85 -10.02
CA GLY A 210 29.16 -28.90 -9.55
C GLY A 210 28.28 -27.88 -10.29
N THR A 211 27.78 -26.87 -9.56
CA THR A 211 26.98 -25.75 -10.08
C THR A 211 27.81 -24.59 -10.61
N LYS A 212 29.15 -24.66 -10.53
CA LYS A 212 30.06 -23.60 -10.94
C LYS A 212 30.76 -23.92 -12.26
N LEU A 213 30.87 -22.93 -13.13
CA LEU A 213 31.70 -22.96 -14.33
C LEU A 213 32.81 -21.91 -14.20
N ILE A 214 34.06 -22.36 -14.28
CA ILE A 214 35.23 -21.49 -14.11
C ILE A 214 35.94 -21.31 -15.45
N TYR A 215 36.00 -20.06 -15.92
CA TYR A 215 36.74 -19.64 -17.10
C TYR A 215 38.04 -18.95 -16.70
N GLY A 216 39.14 -19.37 -17.30
CA GLY A 216 40.48 -18.87 -16.99
C GLY A 216 41.16 -19.66 -15.85
N PRO A 217 42.36 -19.24 -15.44
CA PRO A 217 42.91 -17.89 -15.55
C PRO A 217 43.31 -17.50 -16.98
N PHE A 218 43.06 -16.24 -17.33
CA PHE A 218 43.53 -15.62 -18.57
C PHE A 218 44.68 -14.67 -18.28
N ASP A 219 45.67 -14.66 -19.18
CA ASP A 219 46.79 -13.71 -19.18
C ASP A 219 46.35 -12.30 -19.60
N GLU A 220 47.32 -11.41 -19.83
CA GLU A 220 47.10 -9.98 -20.07
C GLU A 220 46.14 -9.74 -21.25
N LYS A 221 45.04 -9.02 -21.00
CA LYS A 221 44.07 -8.60 -22.01
C LYS A 221 44.02 -7.08 -22.14
N PRO A 222 43.84 -6.57 -23.38
CA PRO A 222 43.72 -5.14 -23.62
C PRO A 222 42.44 -4.56 -23.03
N ALA A 223 42.39 -3.24 -22.86
CA ALA A 223 41.19 -2.52 -22.48
C ALA A 223 40.04 -2.78 -23.47
N GLY A 224 38.82 -2.99 -22.96
CA GLY A 224 37.64 -3.24 -23.78
C GLY A 224 37.61 -4.61 -24.49
N ALA A 225 38.44 -5.58 -24.08
CA ALA A 225 38.39 -6.92 -24.65
C ALA A 225 37.04 -7.62 -24.35
N VAL A 226 36.38 -8.11 -25.39
CA VAL A 226 35.11 -8.85 -25.28
C VAL A 226 35.28 -10.24 -25.87
N SER A 227 34.75 -11.25 -25.18
CA SER A 227 34.70 -12.63 -25.67
C SER A 227 33.29 -13.18 -25.41
N PRO A 228 32.39 -13.13 -26.40
CA PRO A 228 31.00 -13.51 -26.20
C PRO A 228 30.89 -15.01 -25.86
N ALA A 229 30.05 -15.31 -24.87
CA ALA A 229 29.70 -16.65 -24.45
C ALA A 229 28.22 -16.73 -24.09
N ASN A 230 27.69 -17.93 -24.19
CA ASN A 230 26.33 -18.27 -23.81
C ASN A 230 26.36 -19.46 -22.84
N VAL A 231 25.44 -19.44 -21.88
CA VAL A 231 25.16 -20.58 -21.02
C VAL A 231 23.66 -20.84 -21.00
N ARG A 232 23.28 -22.11 -21.16
CA ARG A 232 21.91 -22.61 -20.96
C ARG A 232 21.90 -23.50 -19.73
N PHE A 233 21.07 -23.14 -18.76
CA PHE A 233 20.97 -23.83 -17.47
C PHE A 233 19.53 -24.08 -17.09
N GLN A 234 19.30 -25.13 -16.31
CA GLN A 234 17.98 -25.46 -15.80
C GLN A 234 17.58 -24.44 -14.71
N PHE A 235 16.37 -23.88 -14.84
CA PHE A 235 15.78 -22.97 -13.85
C PHE A 235 14.30 -23.29 -13.67
N THR A 236 13.98 -24.15 -12.70
CA THR A 236 12.62 -24.65 -12.44
C THR A 236 11.86 -23.86 -11.38
N LYS A 237 12.28 -22.62 -11.10
CA LYS A 237 11.60 -21.69 -10.20
C LYS A 237 10.88 -20.61 -11.03
N PRO A 238 9.84 -19.95 -10.50
CA PRO A 238 9.16 -18.91 -11.26
C PRO A 238 10.07 -17.71 -11.50
N VAL A 239 9.97 -17.11 -12.69
CA VAL A 239 10.74 -15.93 -13.08
C VAL A 239 9.88 -14.70 -12.88
N ILE A 240 9.91 -14.15 -11.67
CA ILE A 240 9.05 -13.03 -11.27
C ILE A 240 9.68 -11.71 -11.68
N HIS A 241 8.96 -10.95 -12.51
CA HIS A 241 9.33 -9.59 -12.85
C HIS A 241 8.18 -8.62 -12.52
N VAL A 242 8.48 -7.60 -11.74
CA VAL A 242 7.55 -6.50 -11.44
C VAL A 242 7.92 -5.32 -12.32
N LYS A 243 7.05 -5.03 -13.30
CA LYS A 243 7.26 -3.96 -14.27
C LYS A 243 7.14 -2.59 -13.60
N GLU A 244 6.15 -2.44 -12.74
CA GLU A 244 5.85 -1.22 -12.01
C GLU A 244 5.35 -1.56 -10.61
N LEU A 245 5.95 -0.91 -9.61
CA LEU A 245 5.55 -0.94 -8.21
C LEU A 245 5.19 0.49 -7.79
N ASP A 246 3.91 0.73 -7.57
CA ASP A 246 3.44 1.98 -6.97
C ASP A 246 3.21 1.76 -5.48
N ARG A 247 4.01 2.45 -4.66
CA ARG A 247 3.95 2.35 -3.21
C ARG A 247 3.47 3.66 -2.62
N LEU A 248 2.28 3.65 -2.04
CA LEU A 248 1.70 4.77 -1.32
C LEU A 248 1.83 4.54 0.19
N ILE A 249 2.38 5.53 0.88
CA ILE A 249 2.58 5.49 2.33
C ILE A 249 1.91 6.72 2.92
N GLU A 250 0.81 6.53 3.63
CA GLU A 250 0.07 7.62 4.27
C GLU A 250 0.37 7.68 5.77
N VAL A 251 0.94 8.80 6.21
CA VAL A 251 1.24 9.05 7.62
C VAL A 251 0.12 9.87 8.26
N SER A 252 -0.52 9.33 9.30
CA SER A 252 -1.59 10.00 10.05
C SER A 252 -1.18 10.25 11.50
N HIS A 253 -0.97 11.53 11.85
CA HIS A 253 -0.74 11.94 13.25
C HIS A 253 -2.00 11.84 14.11
N TRP A 254 -3.19 12.02 13.53
CA TRP A 254 -4.46 11.94 14.24
C TRP A 254 -4.81 10.51 14.64
N GLY A 255 -4.60 9.55 13.73
CA GLY A 255 -4.88 8.14 13.97
C GLY A 255 -3.73 7.38 14.61
N GLY A 256 -2.54 7.99 14.73
CA GLY A 256 -1.33 7.29 15.18
C GLY A 256 -0.99 6.07 14.30
N ASN A 257 -1.37 6.10 13.01
CA ASN A 257 -1.25 4.98 12.08
C ASN A 257 -0.48 5.41 10.84
N ILE A 258 0.22 4.45 10.24
CA ILE A 258 0.78 4.56 8.90
C ILE A 258 0.12 3.48 8.05
N ALA A 259 -0.56 3.92 6.99
CA ALA A 259 -1.16 3.04 6.02
C ALA A 259 -0.20 2.83 4.84
N PHE A 260 0.00 1.59 4.46
CA PHE A 260 0.79 1.19 3.31
C PHE A 260 -0.14 0.58 2.27
N GLU A 261 0.01 1.01 1.03
CA GLU A 261 -0.67 0.43 -0.13
C GLU A 261 0.35 0.26 -1.25
N GLU A 262 0.41 -0.94 -1.81
CA GLU A 262 1.34 -1.30 -2.86
C GLU A 262 0.59 -1.94 -4.02
N HIS A 263 0.69 -1.33 -5.19
CA HIS A 263 0.15 -1.83 -6.44
C HIS A 263 1.29 -2.43 -7.28
N TYR A 264 1.10 -3.67 -7.71
CA TYR A 264 2.09 -4.47 -8.44
C TYR A 264 1.60 -4.76 -9.85
N GLU A 265 2.33 -4.29 -10.87
CA GLU A 265 2.22 -4.83 -12.23
C GLU A 265 3.22 -5.99 -12.41
N MET A 266 2.83 -7.19 -11.99
CA MET A 266 3.70 -8.38 -12.03
C MET A 266 3.45 -9.20 -13.31
N TYR A 267 4.52 -9.73 -13.90
CA TYR A 267 4.45 -10.75 -14.94
C TYR A 267 5.51 -11.83 -14.76
N HIS A 268 5.27 -12.98 -15.39
CA HIS A 268 6.18 -14.12 -15.35
C HIS A 268 7.09 -14.14 -16.59
N GLY A 269 8.38 -13.84 -16.42
CA GLY A 269 9.38 -13.77 -17.49
C GLY A 269 9.92 -15.12 -17.99
N GLY A 270 9.35 -16.23 -17.52
CA GLY A 270 9.76 -17.57 -17.92
C GLY A 270 9.25 -18.02 -19.29
N ALA A 271 9.54 -19.28 -19.66
CA ALA A 271 9.10 -19.89 -20.92
C ALA A 271 7.57 -19.97 -20.97
N ASN A 272 7.00 -19.65 -22.14
CA ASN A 272 5.56 -19.77 -22.38
C ASN A 272 5.14 -21.24 -22.40
N LEU A 273 3.84 -21.51 -22.25
CA LEU A 273 3.33 -22.86 -22.46
C LEU A 273 3.32 -23.20 -23.96
N SER A 274 3.81 -24.38 -24.32
CA SER A 274 3.76 -24.90 -25.70
C SER A 274 2.34 -25.23 -26.14
N ASP A 275 1.55 -25.76 -25.21
CA ASP A 275 0.16 -26.15 -25.39
C ASP A 275 -0.76 -25.32 -24.49
N ASN A 276 -2.07 -25.50 -24.65
CA ASN A 276 -3.04 -24.89 -23.77
C ASN A 276 -2.86 -25.38 -22.31
N PHE A 277 -3.17 -24.49 -21.37
CA PHE A 277 -3.19 -24.82 -19.95
C PHE A 277 -4.17 -25.98 -19.68
N ASP A 278 -3.67 -27.02 -19.01
CA ASP A 278 -4.46 -28.16 -18.57
C ASP A 278 -4.63 -28.13 -17.05
N ARG A 279 -5.86 -27.84 -16.63
CA ARG A 279 -6.23 -27.76 -15.22
C ARG A 279 -6.10 -29.10 -14.49
N ILE A 280 -6.33 -30.23 -15.17
CA ILE A 280 -6.24 -31.57 -14.56
C ILE A 280 -4.77 -31.87 -14.25
N LYS A 281 -3.87 -31.64 -15.22
CA LYS A 281 -2.43 -31.76 -14.98
C LYS A 281 -1.97 -30.85 -13.86
N TYR A 282 -2.46 -29.60 -13.83
CA TYR A 282 -2.10 -28.65 -12.79
C TYR A 282 -2.57 -29.10 -11.41
N SER A 283 -3.82 -29.57 -11.29
CA SER A 283 -4.38 -30.01 -10.01
C SER A 283 -3.69 -31.27 -9.51
N GLN A 284 -3.42 -32.25 -10.37
CA GLN A 284 -2.63 -33.44 -10.05
C GLN A 284 -1.23 -33.04 -9.58
N HIS A 285 -0.55 -32.18 -10.33
CA HIS A 285 0.80 -31.73 -10.00
C HIS A 285 0.84 -30.93 -8.68
N SER A 286 -0.15 -30.07 -8.44
CA SER A 286 -0.28 -29.28 -7.21
C SER A 286 -0.48 -30.18 -5.99
N LEU A 287 -1.39 -31.16 -6.09
CA LEU A 287 -1.65 -32.12 -5.02
C LEU A 287 -0.41 -32.97 -4.71
N TYR A 288 0.28 -33.49 -5.73
CA TYR A 288 1.46 -34.32 -5.50
C TYR A 288 2.60 -33.51 -4.85
N ARG A 289 2.77 -32.23 -5.21
CA ARG A 289 3.73 -31.34 -4.54
C ARG A 289 3.34 -31.07 -3.08
N GLN A 290 2.06 -30.82 -2.81
CA GLN A 290 1.58 -30.57 -1.44
C GLN A 290 1.76 -31.80 -0.53
N HIS A 291 1.56 -33.00 -1.06
CA HIS A 291 1.73 -34.25 -0.31
C HIS A 291 3.17 -34.79 -0.32
N GLY A 292 4.13 -34.05 -0.87
CA GLY A 292 5.54 -34.43 -0.86
C GLY A 292 5.81 -35.77 -1.56
N VAL A 293 5.00 -36.12 -2.57
CA VAL A 293 5.17 -37.37 -3.31
C VAL A 293 6.54 -37.36 -3.98
N ALA A 294 7.34 -38.39 -3.74
CA ALA A 294 8.67 -38.50 -4.32
C ALA A 294 8.58 -38.62 -5.86
N GLY A 295 9.50 -37.95 -6.57
CA GLY A 295 9.56 -37.98 -8.04
C GLY A 295 8.72 -36.92 -8.77
N VAL A 296 8.01 -36.06 -8.04
CA VAL A 296 7.31 -34.91 -8.61
C VAL A 296 8.32 -33.83 -8.99
N ARG A 297 8.32 -33.41 -10.25
CA ARG A 297 9.24 -32.38 -10.74
C ARG A 297 8.87 -31.01 -10.14
N PRO A 298 9.85 -30.14 -9.83
CA PRO A 298 9.53 -28.74 -9.55
C PRO A 298 8.89 -28.11 -10.80
N SER A 299 7.87 -27.27 -10.64
CA SER A 299 7.32 -26.51 -11.76
C SER A 299 7.75 -25.07 -11.70
N HIS A 300 7.88 -24.49 -12.88
CA HIS A 300 8.24 -23.11 -13.11
C HIS A 300 7.07 -22.12 -12.97
N TYR A 301 5.87 -22.53 -12.55
CA TYR A 301 4.77 -21.59 -12.29
C TYR A 301 4.82 -21.00 -10.88
N LEU A 302 4.27 -19.80 -10.72
CA LEU A 302 4.09 -19.17 -9.41
C LEU A 302 2.75 -19.61 -8.78
N ASP A 303 2.80 -20.33 -7.66
CA ASP A 303 1.61 -20.73 -6.89
C ASP A 303 1.23 -19.71 -5.81
N GLN A 304 2.23 -19.19 -5.08
CA GLN A 304 2.02 -18.35 -3.91
C GLN A 304 3.11 -17.28 -3.78
N LEU A 305 2.70 -16.10 -3.32
CA LEU A 305 3.58 -15.00 -2.94
C LEU A 305 3.68 -14.89 -1.43
N ARG A 306 4.91 -14.86 -0.90
CA ARG A 306 5.16 -14.67 0.54
C ARG A 306 5.66 -13.25 0.78
N ILE A 307 4.93 -12.48 1.56
CA ILE A 307 5.24 -11.09 1.88
C ILE A 307 5.44 -10.97 3.39
N PRO A 308 6.69 -11.03 3.88
CA PRO A 308 6.97 -10.80 5.29
C PRO A 308 6.81 -9.31 5.61
N LEU A 309 5.92 -8.99 6.54
CA LEU A 309 5.66 -7.64 6.99
C LEU A 309 6.22 -7.44 8.41
N PRO A 310 6.44 -6.18 8.83
CA PRO A 310 6.93 -5.88 10.17
C PRO A 310 5.92 -6.33 11.24
N GLY A 311 6.41 -6.79 12.38
CA GLY A 311 5.57 -7.15 13.53
C GLY A 311 4.65 -6.00 13.94
N GLY A 312 3.43 -6.34 14.36
CA GLY A 312 2.40 -5.34 14.69
C GLY A 312 1.71 -4.70 13.48
N SER A 313 1.93 -5.22 12.26
CA SER A 313 1.08 -4.90 11.12
C SER A 313 -0.34 -5.47 11.33
N VAL A 314 -1.35 -4.72 10.89
CA VAL A 314 -2.78 -5.05 11.03
C VAL A 314 -3.54 -4.71 9.74
N ASP A 315 -4.79 -5.20 9.64
CA ASP A 315 -5.71 -4.91 8.53
C ASP A 315 -5.12 -5.16 7.12
N ALA A 316 -4.37 -6.25 6.97
CA ALA A 316 -3.85 -6.63 5.66
C ALA A 316 -5.00 -7.01 4.72
N TYR A 317 -5.01 -6.42 3.52
CA TYR A 317 -5.96 -6.74 2.47
C TYR A 317 -5.25 -7.04 1.15
N TYR A 318 -5.95 -7.76 0.28
CA TYR A 318 -5.44 -8.21 -1.01
C TYR A 318 -6.54 -8.16 -2.06
N THR A 319 -6.33 -7.33 -3.07
CA THR A 319 -7.30 -7.08 -4.14
C THR A 319 -6.64 -7.22 -5.50
N ASP A 320 -7.45 -7.60 -6.47
CA ASP A 320 -7.12 -7.58 -7.90
C ASP A 320 -7.87 -6.39 -8.53
N VAL A 321 -7.66 -6.14 -9.82
CA VAL A 321 -8.33 -5.08 -10.59
C VAL A 321 -9.86 -5.22 -10.55
N ILE A 322 -10.36 -6.45 -10.45
CA ILE A 322 -11.81 -6.77 -10.42
C ILE A 322 -12.35 -6.76 -8.97
N GLY A 323 -11.49 -6.65 -7.96
CA GLY A 323 -11.86 -6.59 -6.55
C GLY A 323 -11.23 -7.70 -5.71
N ASN A 324 -11.81 -7.93 -4.54
CA ASN A 324 -11.21 -8.73 -3.47
C ASN A 324 -10.86 -10.16 -3.89
N VAL A 325 -9.69 -10.63 -3.45
CA VAL A 325 -9.23 -12.00 -3.64
C VAL A 325 -9.15 -12.67 -2.28
N THR A 326 -10.03 -13.65 -2.03
CA THR A 326 -10.13 -14.32 -0.73
C THR A 326 -9.04 -15.36 -0.48
N THR A 327 -8.28 -15.75 -1.51
CA THR A 327 -7.20 -16.73 -1.43
C THR A 327 -5.91 -16.09 -0.89
N SER A 328 -5.97 -15.56 0.32
CA SER A 328 -4.82 -15.07 1.08
C SER A 328 -4.84 -15.64 2.50
N THR A 329 -3.66 -15.90 3.05
CA THR A 329 -3.49 -16.26 4.45
C THR A 329 -2.72 -15.15 5.15
N TRP A 330 -3.31 -14.62 6.21
CA TRP A 330 -2.71 -13.60 7.04
C TRP A 330 -2.33 -14.19 8.38
N ARG A 331 -1.06 -14.07 8.76
CA ARG A 331 -0.57 -14.40 10.10
C ARG A 331 0.11 -13.18 10.67
N THR A 332 -0.33 -12.73 11.84
CA THR A 332 0.32 -11.64 12.58
C THR A 332 0.79 -12.13 13.94
N ASP A 333 1.94 -11.65 14.34
CA ASP A 333 2.57 -11.85 15.64
C ASP A 333 3.20 -10.51 16.05
N ASN A 334 3.51 -10.37 17.33
CA ASN A 334 4.13 -9.14 17.87
C ASN A 334 5.52 -8.89 17.26
N ARG A 335 6.19 -9.95 16.80
CA ARG A 335 7.54 -9.87 16.20
C ARG A 335 7.52 -9.90 14.69
N ASP A 336 6.69 -10.76 14.12
CA ASP A 336 6.67 -11.03 12.68
C ASP A 336 5.24 -11.02 12.16
N ALA A 337 5.04 -10.48 10.97
CA ALA A 337 3.81 -10.64 10.22
C ALA A 337 4.12 -11.30 8.87
N LEU A 338 3.22 -12.14 8.38
CA LEU A 338 3.37 -12.83 7.11
C LEU A 338 2.04 -12.84 6.37
N LEU A 339 2.04 -12.17 5.22
CA LEU A 339 0.96 -12.22 4.26
C LEU A 339 1.34 -13.21 3.15
N VAL A 340 0.58 -14.29 3.02
CA VAL A 340 0.74 -15.26 1.93
C VAL A 340 -0.40 -15.06 0.95
N LEU A 341 -0.09 -14.68 -0.28
CA LEU A 341 -1.07 -14.48 -1.33
C LEU A 341 -1.07 -15.67 -2.27
N LYS A 342 -2.25 -16.08 -2.69
CA LYS A 342 -2.43 -16.99 -3.81
C LYS A 342 -3.17 -16.24 -4.92
N PRO A 343 -2.54 -16.02 -6.08
CA PRO A 343 -3.21 -15.46 -7.26
C PRO A 343 -4.43 -16.29 -7.68
N ARG A 344 -5.39 -15.67 -8.39
CA ARG A 344 -6.62 -16.35 -8.85
C ARG A 344 -6.34 -17.53 -9.78
N TYR A 345 -5.22 -17.50 -10.48
CA TYR A 345 -4.73 -18.51 -11.40
C TYR A 345 -3.22 -18.67 -11.22
N PRO A 346 -2.65 -19.86 -11.46
CA PRO A 346 -1.19 -20.03 -11.43
C PRO A 346 -0.54 -19.20 -12.53
N LEU A 347 0.53 -18.46 -12.24
CA LEU A 347 1.22 -17.70 -13.29
C LEU A 347 2.27 -18.57 -13.97
N PHE A 348 2.02 -18.93 -15.22
CA PHE A 348 3.01 -19.49 -16.14
C PHE A 348 3.71 -18.39 -16.95
N GLY A 349 4.77 -18.74 -17.68
CA GLY A 349 5.51 -17.79 -18.52
C GLY A 349 4.61 -17.02 -19.50
N GLY A 350 4.87 -15.72 -19.58
CA GLY A 350 4.09 -14.78 -20.37
C GLY A 350 2.83 -14.25 -19.70
N TRP A 351 2.39 -14.82 -18.57
CA TRP A 351 1.17 -14.38 -17.89
C TRP A 351 1.45 -13.17 -16.99
N ARG A 352 0.47 -12.27 -16.91
CA ARG A 352 0.53 -11.01 -16.14
C ARG A 352 -0.56 -10.99 -15.09
N TYR A 353 -0.21 -10.63 -13.86
CA TYR A 353 -1.14 -10.52 -12.74
C TYR A 353 -0.95 -9.17 -12.04
N PRO A 354 -1.76 -8.15 -12.38
CA PRO A 354 -1.81 -6.91 -11.61
C PRO A 354 -2.58 -7.12 -10.30
N PHE A 355 -2.04 -6.67 -9.17
CA PHE A 355 -2.73 -6.76 -7.89
C PHE A 355 -2.30 -5.66 -6.92
N THR A 356 -3.14 -5.42 -5.91
CA THR A 356 -2.87 -4.47 -4.85
C THR A 356 -2.88 -5.19 -3.50
N ILE A 357 -1.94 -4.82 -2.65
CA ILE A 357 -1.95 -5.15 -1.23
C ILE A 357 -1.91 -3.88 -0.41
N GLY A 358 -2.48 -3.93 0.77
CA GLY A 358 -2.26 -2.88 1.75
C GLY A 358 -2.38 -3.40 3.17
N TRP A 359 -1.81 -2.66 4.10
CA TRP A 359 -1.83 -2.96 5.52
C TRP A 359 -1.61 -1.68 6.32
N ASN A 360 -2.00 -1.73 7.60
CA ASN A 360 -1.79 -0.67 8.57
C ASN A 360 -0.68 -1.07 9.55
N SER A 361 0.00 -0.08 10.11
CA SER A 361 0.93 -0.27 11.21
C SER A 361 0.98 0.93 12.12
N ASP A 362 1.17 0.71 13.41
CA ASP A 362 1.31 1.79 14.39
C ASP A 362 2.44 2.73 13.99
N ALA A 363 2.15 4.03 13.97
CA ALA A 363 3.12 5.06 13.67
C ALA A 363 4.32 5.01 14.63
N SER A 364 4.14 4.54 15.88
CA SER A 364 5.23 4.43 16.86
C SER A 364 6.40 3.54 16.41
N ASN A 365 6.15 2.59 15.48
CA ASN A 365 7.15 1.70 14.92
C ASN A 365 8.14 2.43 13.98
N PHE A 366 7.65 3.43 13.24
CA PHE A 366 8.42 4.10 12.18
C PHE A 366 8.67 5.59 12.43
N LEU A 367 7.83 6.23 13.24
CA LEU A 367 7.84 7.67 13.50
C LEU A 367 8.38 7.97 14.90
N ARG A 368 9.34 8.88 14.98
CA ARG A 368 9.90 9.38 16.24
C ARG A 368 9.89 10.89 16.27
N LYS A 369 9.64 11.46 17.45
CA LYS A 369 9.75 12.89 17.71
C LYS A 369 11.13 13.21 18.27
N THR A 370 11.79 14.19 17.68
CA THR A 370 13.09 14.70 18.11
C THR A 370 12.91 15.63 19.31
N ALA A 371 13.96 15.82 20.12
CA ALA A 371 13.94 16.75 21.25
C ALA A 371 13.58 18.20 20.84
N THR A 372 13.91 18.60 19.61
CA THR A 372 13.59 19.92 19.03
C THR A 372 12.13 20.07 18.60
N GLY A 373 11.34 19.00 18.63
CA GLY A 373 9.94 18.99 18.21
C GLY A 373 9.68 18.49 16.79
N SER A 374 10.72 18.32 15.98
CA SER A 374 10.65 17.78 14.60
C SER A 374 10.34 16.28 14.59
N PHE A 375 9.73 15.78 13.52
CA PHE A 375 9.41 14.38 13.32
C PHE A 375 10.39 13.71 12.36
N VAL A 376 10.78 12.47 12.68
CA VAL A 376 11.62 11.62 11.82
C VAL A 376 10.86 10.33 11.56
N LEU A 377 10.54 10.11 10.29
CA LEU A 377 9.94 8.89 9.76
C LEU A 377 11.03 8.01 9.16
N ARG A 378 11.08 6.74 9.55
CA ARG A 378 12.02 5.75 9.01
C ARG A 378 11.23 4.54 8.55
N ILE A 379 11.16 4.34 7.24
CA ILE A 379 10.36 3.30 6.58
C ILE A 379 11.24 2.50 5.60
N PRO A 380 10.98 1.21 5.34
CA PRO A 380 11.69 0.47 4.29
C PRO A 380 11.39 1.11 2.93
N PHE A 381 12.34 1.09 1.99
CA PHE A 381 12.12 1.63 0.64
C PHE A 381 11.28 0.69 -0.22
N ILE A 382 11.58 -0.62 -0.17
CA ILE A 382 10.80 -1.70 -0.79
C ILE A 382 10.49 -2.73 0.30
N GLU A 383 9.28 -3.27 0.28
CA GLU A 383 8.89 -4.37 1.16
C GLU A 383 8.61 -5.62 0.32
N GLY A 384 7.43 -5.71 -0.28
CA GLY A 384 7.10 -6.69 -1.32
C GLY A 384 7.38 -8.16 -1.05
N PRO A 385 7.20 -9.02 -2.06
CA PRO A 385 7.40 -10.46 -1.92
C PRO A 385 8.87 -10.83 -1.65
N LYS A 386 9.08 -11.75 -0.70
CA LYS A 386 10.37 -12.40 -0.42
C LYS A 386 10.31 -13.84 -0.90
N GLN A 387 10.93 -14.10 -2.04
CA GLN A 387 10.98 -15.43 -2.64
C GLN A 387 12.41 -15.97 -2.72
N PRO A 388 12.62 -17.29 -2.60
CA PRO A 388 13.94 -17.88 -2.72
C PRO A 388 14.53 -17.76 -4.13
N GLU A 389 13.70 -17.61 -5.15
CA GLU A 389 14.10 -17.28 -6.53
C GLU A 389 14.48 -15.82 -6.74
N GLY A 390 14.08 -14.91 -5.85
CA GLY A 390 14.27 -13.47 -6.01
C GLY A 390 13.22 -12.79 -6.87
N VAL A 391 13.08 -11.48 -6.68
CA VAL A 391 12.13 -10.62 -7.41
C VAL A 391 12.87 -9.39 -7.92
N GLU A 392 12.66 -9.07 -9.19
CA GLU A 392 13.18 -7.85 -9.82
C GLU A 392 12.08 -6.82 -10.06
N TYR A 393 12.45 -5.54 -9.90
CA TYR A 393 11.58 -4.37 -10.03
C TYR A 393 12.16 -3.42 -11.06
N GLU A 394 11.45 -3.20 -12.16
CA GLU A 394 11.89 -2.30 -13.23
C GLU A 394 11.63 -0.83 -12.87
N HIS A 395 10.39 -0.48 -12.53
CA HIS A 395 10.01 0.86 -12.07
C HIS A 395 9.43 0.80 -10.66
N ILE A 396 9.88 1.69 -9.79
CA ILE A 396 9.37 1.83 -8.42
C ILE A 396 9.04 3.29 -8.16
N ASN A 397 7.78 3.58 -7.87
CA ASN A 397 7.29 4.89 -7.50
C ASN A 397 6.91 4.87 -6.02
N VAL A 398 7.74 5.46 -5.16
CA VAL A 398 7.45 5.60 -3.73
C VAL A 398 6.87 6.97 -3.47
N ASN A 399 5.62 7.02 -3.03
CA ASN A 399 4.88 8.24 -2.70
C ASN A 399 4.56 8.24 -1.20
N VAL A 400 5.20 9.13 -0.45
CA VAL A 400 4.96 9.29 0.99
C VAL A 400 4.11 10.53 1.24
N LEU A 401 2.88 10.33 1.69
CA LEU A 401 1.96 11.40 2.09
C LEU A 401 2.16 11.74 3.57
N LEU A 402 2.78 12.90 3.81
CA LEU A 402 2.95 13.44 5.16
C LEU A 402 1.66 14.12 5.64
N PRO A 403 1.52 14.36 6.96
CA PRO A 403 0.37 15.09 7.50
C PRO A 403 0.21 16.48 6.88
N GLU A 404 -1.03 16.99 6.87
CA GLU A 404 -1.32 18.34 6.39
C GLU A 404 -0.53 19.38 7.19
N GLY A 405 0.13 20.32 6.48
CA GLY A 405 0.97 21.35 7.08
C GLY A 405 2.34 20.86 7.56
N ALA A 406 2.85 19.77 6.99
CA ALA A 406 4.24 19.35 7.13
C ALA A 406 5.17 20.29 6.33
N GLU A 407 6.15 20.88 7.02
CA GLU A 407 7.11 21.85 6.50
C GLU A 407 8.55 21.34 6.65
N ASN A 408 9.51 22.00 6.01
CA ASN A 408 10.96 21.70 6.08
C ASN A 408 11.31 20.23 5.80
N VAL A 409 10.64 19.63 4.80
CA VAL A 409 10.81 18.22 4.47
C VAL A 409 12.22 17.98 3.91
N LYS A 410 12.95 17.07 4.55
CA LYS A 410 14.22 16.53 4.06
C LYS A 410 14.12 15.03 4.04
N PHE A 411 14.63 14.39 3.00
CA PHE A 411 14.63 12.95 2.89
C PHE A 411 16.04 12.44 2.56
N HIS A 412 16.32 11.22 3.02
CA HIS A 412 17.56 10.50 2.78
C HIS A 412 17.23 9.03 2.55
N THR A 413 17.87 8.40 1.58
CA THR A 413 17.66 6.98 1.27
C THR A 413 19.00 6.27 1.13
N ASN A 414 19.03 5.00 1.54
CA ASN A 414 20.24 4.17 1.49
C ASN A 414 20.32 3.30 0.23
N ILE A 415 19.46 3.55 -0.77
CA ILE A 415 19.54 2.89 -2.07
C ILE A 415 20.62 3.56 -2.94
N PRO A 416 21.21 2.86 -3.93
CA PRO A 416 22.20 3.45 -4.82
C PRO A 416 21.64 4.65 -5.58
N GLU A 417 22.36 5.78 -5.54
CA GLU A 417 21.94 7.02 -6.20
C GLU A 417 21.73 6.83 -7.71
N SER A 418 22.49 5.92 -8.34
CA SER A 418 22.36 5.57 -9.75
C SER A 418 20.99 4.98 -10.13
N SER A 419 20.26 4.43 -9.16
CA SER A 419 18.92 3.87 -9.38
C SER A 419 17.82 4.92 -9.20
N ILE A 420 18.11 6.09 -8.63
CA ILE A 420 17.13 7.15 -8.42
C ILE A 420 17.01 7.99 -9.70
N VAL A 421 15.81 8.05 -10.28
CA VAL A 421 15.56 8.76 -11.54
C VAL A 421 15.17 10.21 -11.26
N SER A 422 14.21 10.40 -10.36
CA SER A 422 13.67 11.72 -10.02
C SER A 422 13.13 11.74 -8.60
N THR A 423 13.18 12.91 -7.99
CA THR A 423 12.59 13.17 -6.68
C THR A 423 11.83 14.48 -6.73
N SER A 424 10.61 14.50 -6.20
CA SER A 424 9.78 15.71 -6.12
C SER A 424 9.09 15.79 -4.77
N VAL A 425 8.78 17.01 -4.36
CA VAL A 425 7.96 17.31 -3.19
C VAL A 425 6.77 18.10 -3.70
N ASP A 426 5.62 17.43 -3.76
CA ASP A 426 4.39 17.94 -4.34
C ASP A 426 3.29 18.06 -3.27
N LEU A 427 2.15 18.61 -3.65
CA LEU A 427 1.00 18.77 -2.76
C LEU A 427 -0.18 17.94 -3.28
N THR A 428 -0.64 16.98 -2.48
CA THR A 428 -1.75 16.09 -2.83
C THR A 428 -2.92 16.34 -1.89
N ARG A 429 -4.14 16.39 -2.43
CA ARG A 429 -5.36 16.57 -1.63
C ARG A 429 -6.07 15.24 -1.44
N THR A 430 -6.30 14.88 -0.19
CA THR A 430 -7.08 13.71 0.23
C THR A 430 -8.32 14.15 1.02
N TYR A 431 -9.04 13.19 1.61
CA TYR A 431 -10.22 13.47 2.42
C TYR A 431 -9.92 14.41 3.58
N LEU A 432 -10.81 15.40 3.77
CA LEU A 432 -10.76 16.39 4.86
C LEU A 432 -9.48 17.26 4.86
N ASP A 433 -8.74 17.31 3.76
CA ASP A 433 -7.63 18.24 3.63
C ASP A 433 -8.13 19.60 3.13
N THR A 434 -7.63 20.69 3.72
CA THR A 434 -7.99 22.06 3.28
C THR A 434 -6.93 22.68 2.38
N VAL A 435 -5.66 22.59 2.79
CA VAL A 435 -4.52 23.07 2.01
C VAL A 435 -4.04 21.94 1.11
N GLY A 436 -3.92 20.73 1.66
CA GLY A 436 -3.34 19.56 1.03
C GLY A 436 -2.20 19.00 1.88
N ARG A 437 -1.83 17.76 1.61
CA ARG A 437 -0.72 17.05 2.25
C ARG A 437 0.54 17.17 1.41
N THR A 438 1.67 17.28 2.09
CA THR A 438 2.99 17.27 1.45
C THR A 438 3.32 15.84 1.04
N ALA A 439 3.46 15.60 -0.26
CA ALA A 439 3.77 14.32 -0.85
C ALA A 439 5.24 14.29 -1.29
N VAL A 440 6.01 13.33 -0.76
CA VAL A 440 7.38 13.09 -1.21
C VAL A 440 7.34 11.94 -2.21
N SER A 441 7.64 12.24 -3.47
CA SER A 441 7.63 11.27 -4.58
C SER A 441 9.06 10.95 -5.00
N ILE A 442 9.44 9.69 -4.91
CA ILE A 442 10.75 9.18 -5.30
C ILE A 442 10.54 8.10 -6.35
N LYS A 443 11.04 8.35 -7.56
CA LYS A 443 11.03 7.38 -8.65
C LYS A 443 12.40 6.73 -8.75
N ALA A 444 12.44 5.41 -8.63
CA ALA A 444 13.63 4.60 -8.80
C ALA A 444 13.44 3.58 -9.93
N ARG A 445 14.54 3.14 -10.54
CA ARG A 445 14.55 2.08 -11.54
C ARG A 445 15.51 0.95 -11.18
N ASN A 446 15.23 -0.22 -11.73
CA ASN A 446 16.06 -1.40 -11.69
C ASN A 446 16.58 -1.71 -10.28
N LEU A 447 15.68 -2.15 -9.42
CA LEU A 447 16.05 -2.65 -8.10
C LEU A 447 15.63 -4.11 -7.97
N VAL A 448 16.24 -4.79 -7.01
CA VAL A 448 15.99 -6.19 -6.70
C VAL A 448 15.62 -6.36 -5.24
N ASP A 449 15.07 -7.51 -4.89
CA ASP A 449 14.67 -7.86 -3.53
C ASP A 449 15.80 -7.79 -2.48
N GLU A 450 17.08 -7.86 -2.87
CA GLU A 450 18.22 -7.65 -1.96
C GLU A 450 18.28 -6.24 -1.36
N PHE A 451 17.60 -5.26 -1.94
CA PHE A 451 17.52 -3.90 -1.41
C PHE A 451 16.38 -3.68 -0.41
N ARG A 452 15.62 -4.72 -0.04
CA ARG A 452 14.51 -4.62 0.93
C ARG A 452 14.92 -4.03 2.28
N ASP A 453 16.13 -4.34 2.75
CA ASP A 453 16.62 -3.86 4.05
C ASP A 453 16.99 -2.37 4.05
N ARG A 454 16.96 -1.70 2.88
CA ARG A 454 17.27 -0.27 2.76
C ARG A 454 16.07 0.56 3.18
N GLN A 455 16.38 1.64 3.89
CA GLN A 455 15.39 2.51 4.50
C GLN A 455 15.38 3.89 3.84
N LEU A 456 14.19 4.47 3.80
CA LEU A 456 13.90 5.85 3.49
C LEU A 456 13.64 6.58 4.82
N ILE A 457 14.42 7.62 5.07
CA ILE A 457 14.34 8.46 6.26
C ILE A 457 13.84 9.84 5.82
N ILE A 458 12.76 10.31 6.43
CA ILE A 458 12.17 11.62 6.14
C ILE A 458 12.07 12.41 7.45
N SER A 459 12.69 13.58 7.49
CA SER A 459 12.55 14.54 8.59
C SER A 459 11.66 15.69 8.16
N TYR A 460 10.70 16.07 9.01
CA TYR A 460 9.79 17.18 8.73
C TYR A 460 9.29 17.82 10.04
N ASP A 461 8.82 19.06 9.93
CA ASP A 461 8.21 19.79 11.03
C ASP A 461 6.69 19.79 10.85
N ALA A 462 5.94 19.52 11.92
CA ALA A 462 4.47 19.59 11.91
C ALA A 462 3.99 20.39 13.12
N PRO A 463 3.61 21.67 12.94
CA PRO A 463 3.16 22.49 14.04
C PRO A 463 1.76 22.07 14.51
N LEU A 464 1.48 22.24 15.81
CA LEU A 464 0.21 21.86 16.42
C LEU A 464 -0.99 22.59 15.78
N SER A 465 -0.79 23.81 15.27
CA SER A 465 -1.80 24.56 14.52
C SER A 465 -2.29 23.83 13.27
N SER A 466 -1.40 23.12 12.59
CA SER A 466 -1.73 22.32 11.40
C SER A 466 -2.53 21.08 11.79
N ALA A 467 -2.15 20.41 12.89
CA ALA A 467 -2.92 19.29 13.41
C ALA A 467 -4.37 19.71 13.76
N LEU A 468 -4.55 20.80 14.50
CA LEU A 468 -5.86 21.29 14.95
C LEU A 468 -6.75 21.86 13.82
N ARG A 469 -6.20 22.12 12.63
CA ARG A 469 -6.95 22.69 11.50
C ARG A 469 -8.12 21.80 11.09
N LYS A 470 -7.93 20.48 11.00
CA LYS A 470 -8.97 19.54 10.56
C LYS A 470 -10.23 19.58 11.44
N PRO A 471 -10.15 19.38 12.78
CA PRO A 471 -11.31 19.51 13.66
C PRO A 471 -11.96 20.90 13.60
N LEU A 472 -11.17 21.97 13.52
CA LEU A 472 -11.70 23.34 13.49
C LEU A 472 -12.51 23.60 12.22
N VAL A 473 -12.07 23.10 11.07
CA VAL A 473 -12.79 23.22 9.80
C VAL A 473 -14.09 22.42 9.85
N ILE A 474 -14.07 21.20 10.39
CA ILE A 474 -15.28 20.39 10.56
C ILE A 474 -16.26 21.11 11.49
N PHE A 475 -15.79 21.61 12.63
CA PHE A 475 -16.61 22.33 13.59
C PHE A 475 -17.19 23.62 13.00
N ALA A 476 -16.39 24.40 12.29
CA ALA A 476 -16.83 25.61 11.61
C ALA A 476 -17.87 25.29 10.53
N SER A 477 -17.65 24.24 9.74
CA SER A 477 -18.60 23.83 8.69
C SER A 477 -19.94 23.36 9.29
N ALA A 478 -19.91 22.59 10.38
CA ALA A 478 -21.10 22.18 11.12
C ALA A 478 -21.83 23.39 11.74
N MET A 479 -21.11 24.35 12.32
CA MET A 479 -21.67 25.59 12.87
C MET A 479 -22.35 26.44 11.79
N VAL A 480 -21.72 26.58 10.62
CA VAL A 480 -22.31 27.29 9.48
C VAL A 480 -23.56 26.55 8.97
N PHE A 481 -23.53 25.23 8.87
CA PHE A 481 -24.69 24.43 8.48
C PHE A 481 -25.84 24.59 9.49
N ALA A 482 -25.57 24.51 10.79
CA ALA A 482 -26.55 24.71 11.85
C ALA A 482 -27.14 26.13 11.83
N ARG A 483 -26.30 27.16 11.63
CA ARG A 483 -26.74 28.55 11.47
C ARG A 483 -27.58 28.74 10.21
N ARG A 484 -27.20 28.12 9.08
CA ARG A 484 -27.95 28.19 7.83
C ARG A 484 -29.29 27.46 7.94
N LYS A 485 -29.36 26.32 8.64
CA LYS A 485 -30.63 25.62 8.93
C LYS A 485 -31.50 26.43 9.88
N LYS A 486 -30.93 27.05 10.91
CA LYS A 486 -31.65 27.99 11.79
C LYS A 486 -32.18 29.18 10.99
N HIS A 487 -31.34 29.79 10.16
CA HIS A 487 -31.74 30.94 9.33
C HIS A 487 -32.74 30.55 8.25
N GLN A 488 -32.59 29.41 7.57
CA GLN A 488 -33.60 28.88 6.65
C GLN A 488 -34.91 28.58 7.36
N MET A 489 -34.90 27.98 8.55
CA MET A 489 -36.13 27.80 9.34
C MET A 489 -36.71 29.16 9.71
N THR A 490 -35.94 30.08 10.30
CA THR A 490 -36.41 31.42 10.67
C THR A 490 -36.94 32.20 9.46
N VAL A 491 -36.31 32.10 8.30
CA VAL A 491 -36.75 32.73 7.05
C VAL A 491 -37.99 32.03 6.50
N LYS A 492 -38.12 30.70 6.59
CA LYS A 492 -39.33 29.98 6.17
C LYS A 492 -40.52 30.24 7.09
N TYR A 493 -40.28 30.50 8.38
CA TYR A 493 -41.29 30.92 9.36
C TYR A 493 -41.56 32.43 9.34
N SER A 494 -40.68 33.24 8.72
CA SER A 494 -40.81 34.71 8.64
C SER A 494 -41.27 35.20 7.26
N LEU A 495 -41.03 34.43 6.20
CA LEU A 495 -41.60 34.62 4.87
C LEU A 495 -42.81 33.70 4.73
N ASP A 496 -43.81 33.90 5.59
CA ASP A 496 -45.18 33.67 5.16
C ASP A 496 -45.45 34.69 4.06
N PHE A 497 -45.36 34.28 2.80
CA PHE A 497 -45.99 35.01 1.70
C PHE A 497 -47.52 34.90 1.89
N GLY A 498 -48.03 35.64 2.87
CA GLY A 498 -49.43 35.98 2.94
C GLY A 498 -49.76 36.75 1.69
N HIS A 499 -50.47 36.11 0.77
CA HIS A 499 -51.16 36.80 -0.30
C HIS A 499 -51.96 37.94 0.34
N VAL A 500 -51.55 39.17 0.01
CA VAL A 500 -52.28 40.39 0.36
C VAL A 500 -53.64 40.31 -0.29
N LEU A 501 -54.64 39.84 0.45
CA LEU A 501 -56.04 40.23 0.36
C LEU A 501 -56.75 39.74 1.63
N THR A 502 -56.61 40.50 2.71
CA THR A 502 -57.68 40.99 3.60
C THR A 502 -57.07 41.48 4.92
N LYS A 503 -57.39 42.73 5.26
CA LYS A 503 -57.15 43.28 6.59
C LYS A 503 -57.92 42.48 7.63
N THR A 504 -57.41 42.55 8.86
CA THR A 504 -57.97 42.14 10.16
C THR A 504 -57.92 40.64 10.51
N ALA A 505 -56.82 40.24 11.16
CA ALA A 505 -56.89 39.31 12.29
C ALA A 505 -55.67 39.49 13.20
N LYS A 506 -55.92 39.83 14.47
CA LYS A 506 -54.96 39.64 15.57
C LYS A 506 -54.52 38.15 15.55
N PRO A 507 -53.25 37.80 15.83
CA PRO A 507 -52.85 36.40 15.86
C PRO A 507 -53.72 35.60 16.86
N PRO A 508 -54.05 34.33 16.56
CA PRO A 508 -54.99 33.56 17.36
C PRO A 508 -54.48 33.41 18.81
N PRO A 509 -55.38 33.49 19.82
CA PRO A 509 -54.99 33.50 21.23
C PRO A 509 -54.32 32.20 21.71
N ARG A 510 -54.43 31.09 20.97
CA ARG A 510 -53.86 29.79 21.33
C ARG A 510 -52.34 29.78 21.45
N ASP A 511 -51.63 30.47 20.56
CA ASP A 511 -50.15 30.42 20.56
C ASP A 511 -49.55 31.27 21.68
N ARG A 512 -50.19 32.40 22.01
CA ARG A 512 -49.84 33.20 23.19
C ARG A 512 -50.16 32.48 24.48
N VAL A 513 -51.30 31.79 24.55
CA VAL A 513 -51.69 31.00 25.72
C VAL A 513 -50.76 29.80 25.91
N GLN A 514 -50.36 29.11 24.84
CA GLN A 514 -49.38 28.02 24.95
C GLN A 514 -47.98 28.51 25.35
N ALA A 515 -47.52 29.66 24.83
CA ALA A 515 -46.26 30.25 25.27
C ALA A 515 -46.30 30.63 26.76
N ILE A 516 -47.38 31.28 27.22
CA ILE A 516 -47.60 31.64 28.62
C ILE A 516 -47.72 30.39 29.51
N ILE A 517 -48.41 29.33 29.07
CA ILE A 517 -48.49 28.05 29.81
C ILE A 517 -47.11 27.39 29.93
N ARG A 518 -46.28 27.46 28.89
CA ARG A 518 -44.94 26.88 28.90
C ARG A 518 -43.98 27.66 29.80
N GLU A 519 -44.09 28.98 29.79
CA GLU A 519 -43.32 29.88 30.62
C GLU A 519 -43.75 29.80 32.10
N ALA A 520 -45.07 29.73 32.35
CA ALA A 520 -45.64 29.45 33.66
C ALA A 520 -45.23 28.07 34.18
N GLY A 521 -45.30 27.03 33.34
CA GLY A 521 -44.87 25.67 33.68
C GLY A 521 -43.38 25.59 34.04
N ASN A 522 -42.50 26.25 33.28
CA ASN A 522 -41.08 26.35 33.62
C ASN A 522 -40.85 27.12 34.92
N SER A 523 -41.58 28.22 35.17
CA SER A 523 -41.49 29.01 36.41
C SER A 523 -41.99 28.25 37.64
N VAL A 524 -43.03 27.43 37.48
CA VAL A 524 -43.56 26.55 38.51
C VAL A 524 -42.53 25.48 38.80
N LEU A 525 -41.99 24.78 37.80
CA LEU A 525 -40.92 23.78 37.98
C LEU A 525 -39.68 24.36 38.69
N THR A 526 -39.25 25.58 38.36
CA THR A 526 -38.13 26.24 39.06
C THR A 526 -38.49 26.61 40.49
N ARG A 527 -39.72 27.07 40.77
CA ARG A 527 -40.21 27.33 42.13
C ARG A 527 -40.35 26.05 42.94
N THR A 528 -40.87 24.96 42.37
CA THR A 528 -40.99 23.66 43.05
C THR A 528 -39.61 23.09 43.38
N TRP A 529 -38.63 23.26 42.49
CA TRP A 529 -37.23 22.92 42.79
C TRP A 529 -36.65 23.78 43.92
N TYR A 530 -36.94 25.09 43.95
CA TYR A 530 -36.51 25.98 45.02
C TYR A 530 -37.14 25.63 46.38
N TYR A 531 -38.45 25.33 46.41
CA TYR A 531 -39.16 24.90 47.61
C TYR A 531 -38.72 23.52 48.08
N ALA A 532 -38.50 22.55 47.19
CA ALA A 532 -37.96 21.24 47.54
C ALA A 532 -36.54 21.36 48.14
N LYS A 533 -35.73 22.30 47.66
CA LYS A 533 -34.39 22.58 48.21
C LYS A 533 -34.43 23.30 49.57
N CYS A 534 -35.47 24.10 49.86
CA CYS A 534 -35.71 24.69 51.17
C CYS A 534 -36.26 23.68 52.18
N VAL A 535 -37.23 22.85 51.79
CA VAL A 535 -37.83 21.80 52.66
C VAL A 535 -36.80 20.73 53.05
N TRP A 536 -35.85 20.40 52.16
CA TRP A 536 -34.74 19.49 52.49
C TRP A 536 -33.71 20.10 53.46
N ARG A 537 -33.65 21.43 53.59
CA ARG A 537 -32.71 22.10 54.50
C ARG A 537 -33.25 22.26 55.91
N ASP A 538 -34.57 22.29 56.08
CA ASP A 538 -35.25 22.48 57.38
C ASP A 538 -35.73 21.15 58.03
N CYS A 539 -35.60 20.00 57.37
CA CYS A 539 -36.17 18.73 57.81
C CYS A 539 -35.14 17.64 58.18
N VAL A 540 -33.93 18.01 58.64
CA VAL A 540 -32.91 17.08 59.20
C VAL A 540 -32.68 17.35 60.70
N SER A 541 -33.77 17.56 61.44
CA SER A 541 -33.75 17.38 62.89
C SER A 541 -35.07 16.77 63.34
N GLN A 542 -34.94 15.59 63.96
CA GLN A 542 -35.96 14.84 64.69
C GLN A 542 -36.80 13.83 63.92
N LEU A 543 -36.83 12.66 64.56
CA LEU A 543 -37.89 11.66 64.66
C LEU A 543 -37.76 10.35 63.88
N SER A 544 -37.87 9.33 64.72
CA SER A 544 -37.58 7.92 64.62
C SER A 544 -38.87 7.09 64.51
N LEU A 545 -38.72 5.90 63.93
CA LEU A 545 -39.46 4.66 64.22
C LEU A 545 -40.92 4.47 63.72
N ARG A 546 -41.01 3.56 62.72
CA ARG A 546 -41.76 2.27 62.64
C ARG A 546 -43.31 2.15 62.64
N TRP A 547 -43.75 1.36 61.63
CA TRP A 547 -44.89 0.38 61.49
C TRP A 547 -46.33 0.96 61.53
N VAL A 548 -47.35 0.50 60.78
CA VAL A 548 -47.86 -0.83 60.36
C VAL A 548 -48.69 -0.66 59.04
N GLY A 549 -48.91 -1.71 58.24
CA GLY A 549 -49.52 -1.68 56.90
C GLY A 549 -51.05 -1.89 56.75
N GLU A 550 -51.42 -2.37 55.53
CA GLU A 550 -52.75 -2.63 54.91
C GLU A 550 -53.51 -1.39 54.38
N THR A 551 -54.17 -1.36 53.20
CA THR A 551 -54.50 -2.33 52.12
C THR A 551 -54.87 -1.57 50.81
N ASP A 552 -54.79 -2.31 49.70
CA ASP A 552 -55.62 -2.25 48.47
C ASP A 552 -55.40 -1.27 47.28
N SER A 553 -55.21 -1.94 46.14
CA SER A 553 -55.67 -1.67 44.78
C SER A 553 -54.77 -0.92 43.77
N GLU A 554 -54.29 -1.75 42.84
CA GLU A 554 -54.20 -1.57 41.38
C GLU A 554 -53.36 -0.44 40.80
N TRP A 555 -52.17 -0.77 40.24
CA TRP A 555 -51.68 -0.37 38.89
C TRP A 555 -50.47 -1.26 38.47
N PRO A 556 -50.39 -1.75 37.21
CA PRO A 556 -49.28 -2.61 36.74
C PRO A 556 -47.98 -1.86 36.36
N PRO A 557 -46.82 -2.54 36.34
CA PRO A 557 -45.50 -1.92 36.43
C PRO A 557 -44.78 -1.84 35.07
N TRP A 558 -44.47 -0.63 34.60
CA TRP A 558 -43.41 -0.39 33.60
C TRP A 558 -42.82 1.03 33.63
N LEU A 559 -42.56 1.61 34.80
CA LEU A 559 -41.84 2.89 34.87
C LEU A 559 -41.05 3.02 36.17
N ARG A 560 -39.83 2.45 36.20
CA ARG A 560 -38.69 2.88 37.05
C ARG A 560 -37.41 2.20 36.59
N ALA A 561 -36.48 2.97 36.02
CA ALA A 561 -35.05 3.01 36.39
C ALA A 561 -34.25 3.82 35.35
N LEU A 562 -34.00 5.09 35.67
CA LEU A 562 -32.84 5.84 35.19
C LEU A 562 -32.14 6.33 36.46
N SER A 563 -30.90 5.88 36.70
CA SER A 563 -29.97 6.56 37.61
C SER A 563 -28.56 6.45 37.06
N LEU A 564 -28.01 7.60 36.68
CA LEU A 564 -26.59 7.86 36.49
C LEU A 564 -25.91 7.90 37.86
N SER A 565 -24.67 7.40 37.93
CA SER A 565 -23.75 7.58 39.06
C SER A 565 -22.38 8.02 38.53
N GLU A 566 -21.71 8.91 39.26
CA GLU A 566 -20.28 9.27 39.21
C GLU A 566 -19.86 9.64 40.66
N PRO A 567 -18.57 9.75 41.04
CA PRO A 567 -17.38 8.94 40.74
C PRO A 567 -16.55 8.57 42.02
N GLY A 568 -15.59 7.62 41.93
CA GLY A 568 -14.34 7.64 42.73
C GLY A 568 -13.87 6.38 43.52
N SER A 569 -12.60 5.98 43.25
CA SER A 569 -11.62 5.17 44.04
C SER A 569 -11.93 3.68 44.32
N ASP A 570 -11.03 2.69 44.29
CA ASP A 570 -9.59 2.59 44.04
C ASP A 570 -9.20 1.12 43.74
N SER A 571 -8.18 0.95 42.89
CA SER A 571 -7.17 -0.13 42.85
C SER A 571 -7.47 -1.57 42.33
N MET A 572 -6.65 -1.91 41.31
CA MET A 572 -6.05 -3.21 40.94
C MET A 572 -6.90 -4.39 40.47
N ALA A 573 -6.94 -4.62 39.15
CA ALA A 573 -6.28 -5.77 38.49
C ALA A 573 -6.63 -5.78 36.99
N ALA A 574 -5.70 -6.27 36.17
CA ALA A 574 -5.77 -6.37 34.71
C ALA A 574 -7.05 -7.06 34.20
N THR A 575 -7.47 -6.81 32.95
CA THR A 575 -7.16 -7.66 31.77
C THR A 575 -8.08 -7.28 30.59
N SER A 576 -7.53 -7.42 29.39
CA SER A 576 -8.10 -7.31 28.04
C SER A 576 -9.50 -7.92 27.83
N LEU A 577 -10.36 -7.23 27.08
CA LEU A 577 -11.58 -7.78 26.49
C LEU A 577 -11.30 -8.30 25.08
N THR A 578 -10.86 -9.56 25.04
CA THR A 578 -10.95 -10.45 23.89
C THR A 578 -12.41 -10.83 23.65
N LEU A 579 -12.86 -10.71 22.40
CA LEU A 579 -13.97 -11.47 21.85
C LEU A 579 -13.65 -12.96 22.05
N ALA A 580 -14.41 -13.65 22.90
CA ALA A 580 -14.35 -15.10 22.99
C ALA A 580 -15.77 -15.65 23.16
N GLU A 581 -16.06 -16.60 22.29
CA GLU A 581 -17.20 -17.51 22.29
C GLU A 581 -17.60 -17.96 23.70
N GLN A 582 -18.89 -17.89 24.02
CA GLN A 582 -19.51 -18.81 24.97
C GLN A 582 -20.58 -19.62 24.26
N ALA A 583 -20.08 -20.74 23.73
CA ALA A 583 -20.65 -22.07 23.85
C ALA A 583 -22.14 -22.16 24.19
N LEU A 584 -22.91 -22.59 23.18
CA LEU A 584 -24.06 -23.48 23.36
C LEU A 584 -23.72 -24.56 24.40
N LYS A 585 -24.33 -24.49 25.57
CA LYS A 585 -24.65 -25.69 26.35
C LYS A 585 -26.12 -25.99 26.12
N GLN A 586 -26.35 -27.03 25.33
CA GLN A 586 -27.66 -27.67 25.13
C GLN A 586 -28.23 -28.16 26.47
N PRO A 587 -29.53 -27.89 26.77
CA PRO A 587 -30.33 -28.86 27.50
C PRO A 587 -30.72 -30.02 26.54
N PRO A 588 -30.85 -31.26 27.02
CA PRO A 588 -31.00 -32.43 26.18
C PRO A 588 -32.44 -32.57 25.68
N GLY A 589 -32.60 -32.88 24.39
CA GLY A 589 -33.87 -33.42 23.87
C GLY A 589 -34.45 -32.68 22.66
N CYS A 590 -34.42 -33.39 21.53
CA CYS A 590 -35.31 -33.28 20.36
C CYS A 590 -35.12 -32.12 19.34
N VAL A 591 -34.77 -32.57 18.13
CA VAL A 591 -34.81 -31.89 16.83
C VAL A 591 -36.19 -32.09 16.20
N SER A 592 -36.78 -31.04 15.59
CA SER A 592 -37.32 -31.08 14.22
C SER A 592 -37.83 -29.72 13.74
N ALA A 593 -37.62 -29.49 12.44
CA ALA A 593 -37.81 -28.25 11.70
C ALA A 593 -39.28 -27.84 11.54
N VAL A 594 -39.53 -26.52 11.52
CA VAL A 594 -40.70 -25.91 10.86
C VAL A 594 -40.20 -24.72 10.02
N ASN A 595 -40.38 -24.81 8.70
CA ASN A 595 -40.11 -23.70 7.77
C ASN A 595 -41.15 -22.59 7.99
N PRO A 596 -40.76 -21.32 8.21
CA PRO A 596 -41.71 -20.21 8.19
C PRO A 596 -42.26 -20.00 6.76
N SER A 597 -43.57 -19.84 6.61
CA SER A 597 -44.20 -19.48 5.34
C SER A 597 -44.34 -17.95 5.23
N LEU A 598 -44.01 -17.41 4.05
CA LEU A 598 -44.17 -16.00 3.73
C LEU A 598 -45.66 -15.67 3.55
N GLY A 599 -46.19 -14.78 4.39
CA GLY A 599 -47.53 -14.21 4.23
C GLY A 599 -47.59 -13.12 3.15
N PRO A 600 -48.80 -12.57 2.88
CA PRO A 600 -48.98 -11.54 1.86
C PRO A 600 -48.13 -10.31 2.14
N SER A 601 -47.51 -9.75 1.10
CA SER A 601 -46.71 -8.51 1.18
C SER A 601 -47.46 -7.33 0.57
N THR A 602 -47.36 -6.17 1.21
CA THR A 602 -47.97 -4.93 0.72
C THR A 602 -46.86 -3.92 0.48
N THR A 603 -46.76 -3.41 -0.75
CA THR A 603 -45.74 -2.42 -1.13
C THR A 603 -46.40 -1.08 -1.43
N ILE A 604 -45.92 -0.01 -0.78
CA ILE A 604 -46.36 1.36 -1.01
C ILE A 604 -45.17 2.18 -1.51
N THR A 605 -45.31 2.74 -2.71
CA THR A 605 -44.30 3.61 -3.32
C THR A 605 -44.80 5.06 -3.36
N LYS A 606 -44.01 5.99 -2.82
CA LYS A 606 -44.27 7.44 -2.95
C LYS A 606 -43.08 8.15 -3.60
N ARG A 607 -43.38 9.04 -4.55
CA ARG A 607 -42.41 9.96 -5.15
C ARG A 607 -42.41 11.28 -4.40
N LEU A 608 -41.23 11.75 -4.02
CA LEU A 608 -41.01 13.02 -3.35
C LEU A 608 -40.17 13.92 -4.26
N HIS A 609 -40.71 15.10 -4.58
CA HIS A 609 -39.97 16.17 -5.22
C HIS A 609 -39.19 16.94 -4.15
N LEU A 610 -37.86 16.91 -4.24
CA LEU A 610 -36.98 17.73 -3.41
C LEU A 610 -36.73 19.07 -4.12
N LEU A 611 -36.31 20.10 -3.39
CA LEU A 611 -36.02 21.43 -3.97
C LEU A 611 -34.80 21.34 -4.90
N GLY A 612 -35.04 21.48 -6.21
CA GLY A 612 -34.10 21.20 -7.29
C GLY A 612 -34.58 20.01 -8.15
N ASP A 613 -34.16 19.91 -9.41
CA ASP A 613 -34.67 18.94 -10.43
C ASP A 613 -34.46 17.44 -10.11
N THR A 614 -34.09 17.08 -8.88
CA THR A 614 -33.89 15.71 -8.39
C THR A 614 -35.17 15.13 -7.76
N GLN A 615 -35.58 13.95 -8.22
CA GLN A 615 -36.70 13.18 -7.65
C GLN A 615 -36.18 12.02 -6.80
N ALA A 616 -36.73 11.85 -5.59
CA ALA A 616 -36.47 10.70 -4.75
C ALA A 616 -37.70 9.77 -4.72
N ILE A 617 -37.48 8.46 -4.89
CA ILE A 617 -38.54 7.45 -4.79
C ILE A 617 -38.31 6.65 -3.51
N ILE A 618 -39.33 6.60 -2.66
CA ILE A 618 -39.30 5.81 -1.43
C ILE A 618 -40.29 4.66 -1.60
N THR A 619 -39.79 3.44 -1.46
CA THR A 619 -40.58 2.21 -1.52
C THR A 619 -40.51 1.51 -0.17
N ILE A 620 -41.66 1.32 0.44
CA ILE A 620 -41.82 0.60 1.71
C ILE A 620 -42.53 -0.71 1.41
N THR A 621 -41.89 -1.82 1.73
CA THR A 621 -42.46 -3.16 1.59
C THR A 621 -42.60 -3.78 2.97
N THR A 622 -43.83 -4.13 3.32
CA THR A 622 -44.15 -4.80 4.59
C THR A 622 -44.41 -6.27 4.32
N ILE A 623 -43.74 -7.15 5.06
CA ILE A 623 -43.87 -8.60 4.94
C ILE A 623 -44.32 -9.17 6.29
N THR A 624 -45.39 -9.97 6.28
CA THR A 624 -45.92 -10.66 7.46
C THR A 624 -45.42 -12.10 7.48
N ILE A 625 -44.79 -12.53 8.57
CA ILE A 625 -44.31 -13.91 8.75
C ILE A 625 -45.27 -14.62 9.72
N ILE A 626 -45.73 -15.82 9.34
CA ILE A 626 -46.67 -16.62 10.14
C ILE A 626 -45.95 -17.86 10.65
N THR A 627 -45.98 -18.08 11.97
CA THR A 627 -45.45 -19.29 12.61
C THR A 627 -46.56 -20.05 13.30
N HIS A 628 -46.62 -21.37 13.08
CA HIS A 628 -47.56 -22.28 13.72
C HIS A 628 -46.81 -23.19 14.70
N ALA A 629 -47.28 -23.24 15.94
CA ALA A 629 -46.80 -24.19 16.94
C ALA A 629 -47.88 -25.26 17.22
N LEU A 630 -47.50 -26.54 17.22
CA LEU A 630 -48.36 -27.66 17.63
C LEU A 630 -47.87 -28.22 18.99
N PRO A 631 -48.77 -28.56 19.94
CA PRO A 631 -48.39 -29.16 21.23
C PRO A 631 -48.18 -30.69 21.14
N GLU A 632 -47.31 -31.23 22.00
CA GLU A 632 -46.89 -32.65 22.02
C GLU A 632 -47.77 -33.54 22.93
N GLN A 633 -48.24 -34.65 22.35
CA GLN A 633 -48.79 -35.94 22.86
C GLN A 633 -49.68 -36.02 24.13
N ALA A 634 -50.97 -36.33 23.91
CA ALA A 634 -51.76 -37.29 24.70
C ALA A 634 -52.78 -38.03 23.80
N THR A 635 -52.98 -39.33 24.03
CA THR A 635 -53.87 -40.27 23.31
C THR A 635 -55.38 -39.95 23.41
N PRO A 636 -56.26 -40.55 22.57
CA PRO A 636 -57.29 -39.84 21.83
C PRO A 636 -58.64 -39.79 22.53
N VAL A 637 -59.12 -38.60 22.90
CA VAL A 637 -60.55 -38.33 23.12
C VAL A 637 -60.83 -36.86 22.81
N SER A 638 -61.84 -36.61 21.97
CA SER A 638 -62.51 -35.31 21.74
C SER A 638 -61.71 -34.23 20.98
N LEU A 639 -62.07 -34.07 19.69
CA LEU A 639 -61.89 -32.84 18.92
C LEU A 639 -62.68 -31.69 19.59
N ASP A 640 -61.98 -30.61 19.94
CA ASP A 640 -62.40 -29.19 19.84
C ASP A 640 -61.59 -28.31 20.81
N GLY A 641 -60.64 -27.53 20.29
CA GLY A 641 -59.87 -26.52 21.03
C GLY A 641 -58.96 -25.66 20.11
N PRO A 642 -58.81 -24.34 20.35
CA PRO A 642 -58.26 -23.41 19.37
C PRO A 642 -56.72 -23.43 19.29
N THR A 643 -56.19 -23.37 18.06
CA THR A 643 -54.75 -23.24 17.77
C THR A 643 -54.32 -21.77 17.87
N ALA A 644 -53.33 -21.45 18.72
CA ALA A 644 -52.77 -20.10 18.81
C ALA A 644 -51.83 -19.82 17.62
N THR A 645 -52.07 -18.72 16.90
CA THR A 645 -51.22 -18.20 15.82
C THR A 645 -50.54 -16.91 16.27
N ALA A 646 -49.22 -16.82 16.09
CA ALA A 646 -48.45 -15.60 16.33
C ALA A 646 -48.10 -14.95 14.99
N HIS A 647 -48.32 -13.64 14.86
CA HIS A 647 -47.98 -12.86 13.68
C HIS A 647 -46.89 -11.86 14.01
N GLU A 648 -45.77 -11.90 13.28
CA GLU A 648 -44.69 -10.93 13.40
C GLU A 648 -44.56 -10.18 12.07
N THR A 649 -44.58 -8.84 12.13
CA THR A 649 -44.58 -7.97 10.93
C THR A 649 -43.26 -7.21 10.85
N VAL A 650 -42.52 -7.38 9.75
CA VAL A 650 -41.24 -6.70 9.51
C VAL A 650 -41.38 -5.72 8.35
N ALA A 651 -40.97 -4.47 8.57
CA ALA A 651 -40.99 -3.42 7.55
C ALA A 651 -39.57 -3.14 7.04
N LEU A 652 -39.35 -3.28 5.73
CA LEU A 652 -38.09 -2.95 5.06
C LEU A 652 -38.24 -1.62 4.32
N LEU A 653 -37.34 -0.68 4.63
CA LEU A 653 -37.27 0.66 4.04
C LEU A 653 -36.09 0.72 3.07
N SER A 654 -36.37 1.01 1.79
CA SER A 654 -35.34 1.30 0.80
C SER A 654 -35.57 2.69 0.20
N MET A 655 -34.49 3.46 0.06
CA MET A 655 -34.51 4.79 -0.55
C MET A 655 -33.49 4.82 -1.69
N SER A 656 -33.94 5.21 -2.88
CA SER A 656 -33.06 5.47 -4.03
C SER A 656 -33.30 6.88 -4.58
N ALA A 657 -32.20 7.58 -4.86
CA ALA A 657 -32.20 8.88 -5.53
C ALA A 657 -31.99 8.66 -7.04
N ILE A 658 -32.77 9.35 -7.87
CA ILE A 658 -32.64 9.28 -9.34
C ILE A 658 -32.09 10.63 -9.82
N ASP A 659 -30.83 10.63 -10.26
CA ASP A 659 -30.23 11.75 -10.99
C ASP A 659 -30.58 11.67 -12.49
N ARG A 660 -30.80 12.83 -13.11
CA ARG A 660 -31.21 12.98 -14.52
C ARG A 660 -30.08 12.47 -15.44
N LEU A 661 -30.35 11.41 -16.20
CA LEU A 661 -29.56 11.02 -17.37
C LEU A 661 -29.73 12.10 -18.45
N GLU A 662 -28.66 12.82 -18.79
CA GLU A 662 -28.61 13.62 -20.02
C GLU A 662 -28.64 12.67 -21.22
N ALA A 663 -29.63 12.86 -22.09
CA ALA A 663 -29.74 12.13 -23.35
C ALA A 663 -28.71 12.70 -24.35
N PRO A 664 -28.05 11.85 -25.16
CA PRO A 664 -27.18 12.31 -26.25
C PRO A 664 -28.03 13.00 -27.33
N MET A 665 -27.65 14.22 -27.72
CA MET A 665 -28.24 14.90 -28.87
C MET A 665 -27.95 14.11 -30.16
N LEU A 666 -29.00 13.59 -30.76
CA LEU A 666 -29.03 13.12 -32.14
C LEU A 666 -29.02 14.33 -33.08
N ASN A 667 -27.89 14.56 -33.75
CA ASN A 667 -27.82 15.43 -34.92
C ASN A 667 -28.45 14.72 -36.12
N CYS A 668 -29.73 14.98 -36.36
CA CYS A 668 -30.34 14.81 -37.68
C CYS A 668 -30.26 16.15 -38.42
N GLY A 669 -29.33 16.26 -39.36
CA GLY A 669 -29.28 17.33 -40.35
C GLY A 669 -29.57 16.77 -41.74
N CYS A 670 -30.80 16.95 -42.21
CA CYS A 670 -31.14 16.96 -43.63
C CYS A 670 -31.40 18.42 -44.03
N ASN A 671 -30.41 19.05 -44.66
CA ASN A 671 -30.48 19.84 -45.89
C ASN A 671 -29.11 20.45 -46.18
#